data_AF-A0A9P7KP05-F1
#
_entry.id   AF-A0A9P7KP05-F1
#
_cell.length_a   1.000
_cell.length_b   1.000
_cell.length_c   1.000
_cell.angle_alpha   90.00
_cell.angle_beta   90.00
_cell.angle_gamma   90.00
#
_symmetry.space_group_name_H-M   'P 1'
#
loop_
_entity.id
_entity.type
_entity.pdbx_description
1 polymer ?
#
loop_
_entity_poly.entity_id
_entity_poly.type
_entity_poly.pdbx_seq_one_letter_code
_entity_poly.pdbx_strand_id
1 'polypeptide(L)'
;MHAAQTLLSFGSLFGAATTLPGCGEVNVFYTGLPGRHNYVTQQGYDPVLTEAQIFNHTRELREAGYNVRAVWRGPEIPGSKLSEHMKDTHWHAAGIGFGVRGSSISDVITLFEETIDIYRKEAPDAKFVFNYNPLTFLWSVKRYFPLSSDCKDQPGKDLLIDRYTFNRTYHGISLSKQWQAWETAHFFRVKSIVDHPNVGARLISYGCNNGDPSTLNCTTTCNNATLMYNSPENLWNCMTLATLGMLVGPGNDTINKGSEMKMDEIFHFGTVEKFNRLNVFRTVRDCAWASCSDSTYGHCTGSLQRFKCNPVSPTNIESFGNVMAKPYCQAASAGIDLDIAGQGIVSAYIIQLVLVLFLSICFKLTTSWIRTFGRISSSFQKGSSFRETFNQWQTRLSQTRFANATSAAMRDFQESQALFAATISITAIVTFDGGNRAGLANMLTLFSWMFNHRILQGLITAGMYPVLMAQLVMHRAGQRRFYTLFFVVLSWVLMTIITEFQDFNAAEFEQHLKQVSNVGACGNMPGPMSFCQGIKDRDSYEFFALTLASRFAVHIIISCLIIDWAIHFANNRHSGGKIKYAQIGGETRSLFAFAETKGIKLFLGIFWATVELLTVSLIFIGLWELVELLDMHQADGGLSTWGFGQLVAVAIWFPIMIKFISLNIVGPKKEIKQLEQVQRPQALEMDWEQICGEPLKVMFQICADPITPLLTHFIDGH
;
A
#
# COMPACT_ATOMS: atom_id res chain seq x y z
N MET A 1 -21.62 -58.51 21.95
CA MET A 1 -21.38 -57.12 22.41
C MET A 1 -21.38 -56.19 21.20
N HIS A 2 -22.57 -55.85 20.73
CA HIS A 2 -22.83 -54.89 19.65
C HIS A 2 -24.10 -54.15 20.08
N ALA A 3 -23.93 -53.09 20.87
CA ALA A 3 -25.03 -52.24 21.35
C ALA A 3 -24.52 -50.93 21.97
N ALA A 4 -23.51 -50.28 21.36
CA ALA A 4 -23.04 -48.96 21.82
C ALA A 4 -22.65 -48.02 20.65
N GLN A 5 -23.13 -48.30 19.44
CA GLN A 5 -22.87 -47.46 18.24
C GLN A 5 -24.14 -46.96 17.55
N THR A 6 -25.33 -47.16 18.13
CA THR A 6 -26.61 -46.85 17.44
C THR A 6 -27.53 -45.91 18.21
N LEU A 7 -27.03 -45.17 19.22
CA LEU A 7 -27.85 -44.24 20.01
C LEU A 7 -27.35 -42.78 20.03
N LEU A 8 -26.33 -42.44 19.23
CA LEU A 8 -25.88 -41.05 19.06
C LEU A 8 -26.21 -40.45 17.68
N SER A 9 -27.09 -41.10 16.91
CA SER A 9 -27.57 -40.59 15.61
C SER A 9 -29.04 -40.15 15.61
N PHE A 10 -29.68 -39.96 16.77
CA PHE A 10 -31.09 -39.55 16.88
C PHE A 10 -31.36 -38.39 17.85
N GLY A 11 -30.37 -37.51 18.06
CA GLY A 11 -30.53 -36.24 18.80
C GLY A 11 -30.50 -34.98 17.92
N SER A 12 -30.54 -35.12 16.59
CA SER A 12 -30.40 -34.03 15.61
C SER A 12 -31.72 -33.41 15.15
N LEU A 13 -32.81 -33.58 15.91
CA LEU A 13 -34.10 -32.94 15.65
C LEU A 13 -34.57 -32.27 16.93
N PHE A 14 -34.71 -30.94 16.87
CA PHE A 14 -35.13 -30.01 17.92
C PHE A 14 -34.04 -29.48 18.87
N GLY A 15 -33.26 -28.55 18.32
CA GLY A 15 -32.39 -27.66 19.06
C GLY A 15 -31.65 -26.72 18.11
N ALA A 16 -32.38 -25.89 17.35
CA ALA A 16 -31.76 -24.83 16.57
C ALA A 16 -31.16 -23.81 17.55
N ALA A 17 -29.90 -24.00 17.92
CA ALA A 17 -29.08 -22.94 18.45
C ALA A 17 -28.92 -21.92 17.30
N THR A 18 -29.72 -20.87 17.31
CA THR A 18 -29.57 -19.73 16.39
C THR A 18 -28.19 -19.14 16.61
N THR A 19 -27.25 -19.47 15.74
CA THR A 19 -25.96 -18.80 15.65
C THR A 19 -26.20 -17.32 15.40
N LEU A 20 -25.59 -16.45 16.21
CA LEU A 20 -25.67 -15.00 16.01
C LEU A 20 -25.08 -14.63 14.65
N PRO A 21 -25.71 -13.74 13.88
CA PRO A 21 -25.18 -13.29 12.59
C PRO A 21 -23.87 -12.52 12.77
N GLY A 22 -22.98 -12.67 11.78
CA GLY A 22 -21.70 -11.97 11.70
C GLY A 22 -21.81 -10.52 11.20
N CYS A 23 -20.69 -9.80 11.24
CA CYS A 23 -20.59 -8.44 10.70
C CYS A 23 -20.91 -8.42 9.20
N GLY A 24 -21.78 -7.50 8.77
CA GLY A 24 -22.16 -7.35 7.37
C GLY A 24 -23.09 -8.44 6.83
N GLU A 25 -23.63 -9.33 7.65
CA GLU A 25 -24.61 -10.35 7.23
C GLU A 25 -26.06 -9.85 7.32
N VAL A 26 -26.33 -8.88 8.20
CA VAL A 26 -27.69 -8.37 8.44
C VAL A 26 -27.95 -7.12 7.60
N ASN A 27 -28.84 -7.27 6.61
CA ASN A 27 -29.37 -6.17 5.80
C ASN A 27 -30.58 -5.51 6.45
N VAL A 28 -30.51 -4.19 6.62
CA VAL A 28 -31.50 -3.34 7.27
C VAL A 28 -31.99 -2.31 6.25
N PHE A 29 -33.29 -2.32 5.97
CA PHE A 29 -33.94 -1.20 5.31
C PHE A 29 -34.55 -0.30 6.39
N TYR A 30 -34.40 1.02 6.28
CA TYR A 30 -35.00 1.97 7.22
C TYR A 30 -35.69 3.09 6.44
N THR A 31 -36.81 3.59 6.96
CA THR A 31 -37.51 4.74 6.37
C THR A 31 -38.14 5.62 7.44
N GLY A 32 -38.59 6.79 7.02
CA GLY A 32 -39.21 7.81 7.86
C GLY A 32 -39.34 9.13 7.10
N LEU A 33 -39.76 10.18 7.80
CA LEU A 33 -39.77 11.52 7.21
C LEU A 33 -38.33 12.03 7.00
N PRO A 34 -38.05 12.75 5.90
CA PRO A 34 -36.83 13.54 5.79
C PRO A 34 -36.72 14.54 6.94
N GLY A 35 -35.51 14.76 7.45
CA GLY A 35 -35.31 15.62 8.63
C GLY A 35 -35.83 17.05 8.46
N ARG A 36 -35.77 17.60 7.24
CA ARG A 36 -36.30 18.94 6.91
C ARG A 36 -37.72 18.95 6.34
N HIS A 37 -38.45 17.84 6.43
CA HIS A 37 -39.83 17.79 5.94
C HIS A 37 -40.74 18.72 6.76
N ASN A 38 -41.72 19.38 6.14
CA ASN A 38 -42.62 20.31 6.83
C ASN A 38 -43.34 19.66 8.03
N TYR A 39 -43.68 18.37 7.92
CA TYR A 39 -44.26 17.58 9.02
C TYR A 39 -43.32 17.32 10.20
N VAL A 40 -41.99 17.43 10.04
CA VAL A 40 -41.06 17.41 11.18
C VAL A 40 -41.23 18.68 12.01
N THR A 41 -41.30 19.84 11.36
CA THR A 41 -41.54 21.13 12.04
C THR A 41 -42.95 21.19 12.66
N GLN A 42 -43.99 20.69 11.97
CA GLN A 42 -45.35 20.64 12.53
C GLN A 42 -45.46 19.71 13.76
N GLN A 43 -44.60 18.69 13.84
CA GLN A 43 -44.51 17.82 15.02
C GLN A 43 -43.69 18.45 16.16
N GLY A 44 -43.19 19.68 16.01
CA GLY A 44 -42.45 20.41 17.04
C GLY A 44 -40.97 20.05 17.13
N TYR A 45 -40.41 19.37 16.12
CA TYR A 45 -38.99 19.03 16.07
C TYR A 45 -38.20 20.05 15.26
N ASP A 46 -36.94 20.26 15.65
CA ASP A 46 -35.99 21.08 14.89
C ASP A 46 -35.57 20.32 13.61
N PRO A 47 -35.82 20.87 12.41
CA PRO A 47 -35.57 20.17 11.15
C PRO A 47 -34.07 19.95 10.87
N VAL A 48 -33.20 20.86 11.29
CA VAL A 48 -31.75 20.77 11.07
C VAL A 48 -31.15 19.74 12.02
N LEU A 49 -31.54 19.78 13.29
CA LEU A 49 -31.11 18.80 14.29
C LEU A 49 -31.61 17.39 13.94
N THR A 50 -32.86 17.27 13.49
CA THR A 50 -33.45 15.97 13.11
C THR A 50 -32.73 15.36 11.92
N GLU A 51 -32.36 16.15 10.91
CA GLU A 51 -31.58 15.68 9.76
C GLU A 51 -30.18 15.19 10.17
N ALA A 52 -29.48 15.97 11.00
CA ALA A 52 -28.17 15.57 11.51
C ALA A 52 -28.24 14.26 12.34
N GLN A 53 -29.30 14.09 13.11
CA GLN A 53 -29.54 12.88 13.91
C GLN A 53 -29.87 11.67 13.04
N ILE A 54 -30.74 11.83 12.04
CA ILE A 54 -31.03 10.79 11.05
C ILE A 54 -29.74 10.27 10.41
N PHE A 55 -28.83 11.17 10.02
CA PHE A 55 -27.55 10.80 9.43
C PHE A 55 -26.64 10.08 10.44
N ASN A 56 -26.47 10.63 11.64
CA ASN A 56 -25.63 10.05 12.68
C ASN A 56 -26.09 8.65 13.10
N HIS A 57 -27.39 8.42 13.24
CA HIS A 57 -27.92 7.11 13.66
C HIS A 57 -27.97 6.09 12.52
N THR A 58 -28.05 6.53 11.27
CA THR A 58 -27.82 5.66 10.11
C THR A 58 -26.35 5.22 10.04
N ARG A 59 -25.42 6.15 10.32
CA ARG A 59 -23.99 5.85 10.45
C ARG A 59 -23.72 4.89 11.62
N GLU A 60 -24.34 5.11 12.78
CA GLU A 60 -24.21 4.26 13.97
C GLU A 60 -24.61 2.80 13.70
N LEU A 61 -25.69 2.56 12.95
CA LEU A 61 -26.06 1.22 12.50
C LEU A 61 -24.95 0.58 11.62
N ARG A 62 -24.33 1.35 10.73
CA ARG A 62 -23.25 0.84 9.89
C ARG A 62 -21.98 0.55 10.68
N GLU A 63 -21.58 1.46 11.56
CA GLU A 63 -20.43 1.28 12.46
C GLU A 63 -20.63 0.08 13.38
N ALA A 64 -21.88 -0.22 13.77
CA ALA A 64 -22.22 -1.41 14.53
C ALA A 64 -22.24 -2.71 13.72
N GLY A 65 -21.94 -2.69 12.40
CA GLY A 65 -21.80 -3.89 11.57
C GLY A 65 -23.01 -4.26 10.69
N TYR A 66 -24.07 -3.45 10.63
CA TYR A 66 -25.24 -3.73 9.78
C TYR A 66 -25.11 -3.14 8.38
N ASN A 67 -25.57 -3.84 7.35
CA ASN A 67 -25.71 -3.24 6.01
C ASN A 67 -27.01 -2.44 5.97
N VAL A 68 -26.96 -1.14 5.72
CA VAL A 68 -28.11 -0.24 5.90
C VAL A 68 -28.50 0.44 4.59
N ARG A 69 -29.79 0.42 4.27
CA ARG A 69 -30.44 1.29 3.27
C ARG A 69 -31.53 2.14 3.96
N ALA A 70 -31.21 3.36 4.36
CA ALA A 70 -32.13 4.32 4.97
C ALA A 70 -32.76 5.35 3.97
N VAL A 71 -33.93 5.05 3.39
CA VAL A 71 -34.60 5.93 2.41
C VAL A 71 -35.62 6.80 3.14
N TRP A 72 -35.49 8.12 3.08
CA TRP A 72 -36.42 9.04 3.75
C TRP A 72 -37.45 9.58 2.77
N ARG A 73 -38.74 9.53 3.14
CA ARG A 73 -39.86 9.77 2.23
C ARG A 73 -41.02 10.48 2.95
N GLY A 74 -41.54 11.54 2.34
CA GLY A 74 -42.80 12.16 2.75
C GLY A 74 -44.03 11.55 2.05
N PRO A 75 -45.26 11.86 2.52
CA PRO A 75 -46.50 11.35 1.91
C PRO A 75 -46.71 11.77 0.45
N GLU A 76 -46.08 12.86 0.02
CA GLU A 76 -46.13 13.38 -1.35
C GLU A 76 -45.36 12.54 -2.36
N ILE A 77 -44.48 11.65 -1.90
CA ILE A 77 -43.74 10.72 -2.76
C ILE A 77 -44.50 9.39 -2.78
N PRO A 78 -44.83 8.84 -3.97
CA PRO A 78 -45.61 7.62 -4.08
C PRO A 78 -44.86 6.40 -3.54
N GLY A 79 -45.58 5.46 -2.92
CA GLY A 79 -45.01 4.23 -2.39
C GLY A 79 -44.29 3.34 -3.39
N SER A 80 -44.62 3.45 -4.69
CA SER A 80 -43.90 2.75 -5.76
C SER A 80 -42.40 3.09 -5.77
N LYS A 81 -42.02 4.32 -5.42
CA LYS A 81 -40.61 4.74 -5.33
C LYS A 81 -39.90 4.10 -4.15
N LEU A 82 -40.60 3.89 -3.03
CA LEU A 82 -40.04 3.15 -1.89
C LEU A 82 -39.86 1.66 -2.24
N SER A 83 -40.84 1.06 -2.91
CA SER A 83 -40.79 -0.32 -3.41
C SER A 83 -39.60 -0.54 -4.36
N GLU A 84 -39.33 0.39 -5.30
CA GLU A 84 -38.13 0.34 -6.15
C GLU A 84 -36.83 0.22 -5.35
N HIS A 85 -36.70 0.96 -4.24
CA HIS A 85 -35.51 0.92 -3.38
C HIS A 85 -35.40 -0.34 -2.51
N MET A 86 -36.45 -1.17 -2.42
CA MET A 86 -36.43 -2.40 -1.64
C MET A 86 -36.14 -3.64 -2.49
N LYS A 87 -36.13 -3.52 -3.82
CA LYS A 87 -35.83 -4.63 -4.72
C LYS A 87 -34.37 -5.07 -4.63
N ASP A 88 -34.14 -6.31 -5.07
CA ASP A 88 -32.83 -6.93 -5.28
C ASP A 88 -31.96 -7.12 -4.02
N THR A 89 -32.57 -7.01 -2.82
CA THR A 89 -31.89 -7.24 -1.54
C THR A 89 -32.80 -8.08 -0.63
N HIS A 90 -32.25 -9.14 -0.02
CA HIS A 90 -32.93 -9.83 1.08
C HIS A 90 -32.80 -9.00 2.37
N TRP A 91 -33.93 -8.53 2.89
CA TRP A 91 -33.98 -7.70 4.09
C TRP A 91 -34.25 -8.53 5.33
N HIS A 92 -33.39 -8.37 6.34
CA HIS A 92 -33.55 -9.01 7.64
C HIS A 92 -34.38 -8.13 8.58
N ALA A 93 -34.16 -6.81 8.52
CA ALA A 93 -34.95 -5.83 9.27
C ALA A 93 -35.49 -4.75 8.34
N ALA A 94 -36.74 -4.32 8.59
CA ALA A 94 -37.38 -3.21 7.92
C ALA A 94 -37.90 -2.22 8.98
N GLY A 95 -37.25 -1.07 9.07
CA GLY A 95 -37.43 -0.09 10.13
C GLY A 95 -38.30 1.09 9.72
N ILE A 96 -39.15 1.57 10.64
CA ILE A 96 -39.87 2.84 10.47
C ILE A 96 -39.55 3.77 11.63
N GLY A 97 -39.10 4.98 11.28
CA GLY A 97 -38.74 6.06 12.19
C GLY A 97 -39.88 6.52 13.10
N PHE A 98 -39.54 6.86 14.35
CA PHE A 98 -40.46 7.41 15.34
C PHE A 98 -41.26 8.62 14.84
N GLY A 99 -40.67 9.52 14.02
CA GLY A 99 -41.38 10.69 13.48
C GLY A 99 -42.53 10.36 12.51
N VAL A 100 -42.61 9.12 12.02
CA VAL A 100 -43.78 8.60 11.30
C VAL A 100 -44.72 7.88 12.26
N ARG A 101 -44.18 6.96 13.07
CA ARG A 101 -44.97 6.10 13.98
C ARG A 101 -45.64 6.85 15.15
N GLY A 102 -45.03 7.93 15.62
CA GLY A 102 -45.50 8.76 16.73
C GLY A 102 -46.32 9.97 16.28
N SER A 103 -46.60 10.11 14.99
CA SER A 103 -47.28 11.29 14.44
C SER A 103 -48.79 11.26 14.69
N SER A 104 -49.37 12.42 14.97
CA SER A 104 -50.82 12.64 14.99
C SER A 104 -51.35 13.24 13.68
N ILE A 105 -50.48 13.43 12.68
CA ILE A 105 -50.82 14.04 11.38
C ILE A 105 -51.39 12.96 10.46
N SER A 106 -52.62 13.16 9.97
CA SER A 106 -53.36 12.19 9.13
C SER A 106 -52.54 11.66 7.94
N ASP A 107 -51.90 12.54 7.19
CA ASP A 107 -51.10 12.15 6.01
C ASP A 107 -49.90 11.27 6.39
N VAL A 108 -49.32 11.49 7.57
CA VAL A 108 -48.19 10.72 8.08
C VAL A 108 -48.66 9.35 8.58
N ILE A 109 -49.89 9.26 9.09
CA ILE A 109 -50.54 7.99 9.44
C ILE A 109 -50.79 7.16 8.16
N THR A 110 -51.30 7.76 7.10
CA THR A 110 -51.48 7.07 5.81
C THR A 110 -50.13 6.62 5.22
N LEU A 111 -49.08 7.45 5.33
CA LEU A 111 -47.72 7.07 4.95
C LEU A 111 -47.21 5.86 5.75
N PHE A 112 -47.53 5.78 7.05
CA PHE A 112 -47.18 4.63 7.90
C PHE A 112 -47.86 3.35 7.40
N GLU A 113 -49.16 3.40 7.15
CA GLU A 113 -49.96 2.27 6.66
C GLU A 113 -49.43 1.77 5.30
N GLU A 114 -49.22 2.69 4.35
CA GLU A 114 -48.68 2.36 3.03
C GLU A 114 -47.27 1.75 3.12
N THR A 115 -46.42 2.26 4.02
CA THR A 115 -45.07 1.72 4.24
C THR A 115 -45.12 0.29 4.77
N ILE A 116 -46.03 -0.01 5.69
CA ILE A 116 -46.22 -1.37 6.21
C ILE A 116 -46.67 -2.32 5.11
N ASP A 117 -47.59 -1.90 4.25
CA ASP A 117 -48.05 -2.72 3.13
C ASP A 117 -46.95 -2.96 2.09
N ILE A 118 -46.10 -1.96 1.83
CA ILE A 118 -44.90 -2.14 1.00
C ILE A 118 -43.94 -3.13 1.64
N TYR A 119 -43.69 -3.03 2.95
CA TYR A 119 -42.80 -3.96 3.64
C TYR A 119 -43.32 -5.40 3.57
N ARG A 120 -44.63 -5.61 3.76
CA ARG A 120 -45.25 -6.94 3.63
C ARG A 120 -45.07 -7.54 2.23
N LYS A 121 -45.03 -6.69 1.20
CA LYS A 121 -44.90 -7.10 -0.19
C LYS A 121 -43.46 -7.33 -0.63
N GLU A 122 -42.58 -6.37 -0.35
CA GLU A 122 -41.20 -6.34 -0.87
C GLU A 122 -40.19 -6.97 0.09
N ALA A 123 -40.53 -7.11 1.37
CA ALA A 123 -39.68 -7.69 2.41
C ALA A 123 -40.50 -8.61 3.35
N PRO A 124 -41.16 -9.65 2.83
CA PRO A 124 -42.09 -10.48 3.61
C PRO A 124 -41.44 -11.18 4.80
N ASP A 125 -40.14 -11.48 4.70
CA ASP A 125 -39.37 -12.18 5.74
C ASP A 125 -38.68 -11.22 6.73
N ALA A 126 -38.72 -9.90 6.48
CA ALA A 126 -38.05 -8.92 7.31
C ALA A 126 -38.79 -8.71 8.64
N LYS A 127 -38.03 -8.61 9.73
CA LYS A 127 -38.58 -8.18 11.01
C LYS A 127 -38.87 -6.68 10.97
N PHE A 128 -40.11 -6.31 11.25
CA PHE A 128 -40.46 -4.89 11.36
C PHE A 128 -39.93 -4.34 12.68
N VAL A 129 -39.12 -3.29 12.59
CA VAL A 129 -38.49 -2.65 13.74
C VAL A 129 -38.92 -1.20 13.85
N PHE A 130 -39.08 -0.75 15.09
CA PHE A 130 -39.49 0.60 15.40
C PHE A 130 -38.58 1.13 16.50
N ASN A 131 -38.04 2.32 16.30
CA ASN A 131 -37.36 3.09 17.33
C ASN A 131 -38.40 3.78 18.24
N TYR A 132 -38.05 3.97 19.52
CA TYR A 132 -38.95 4.59 20.51
C TYR A 132 -38.67 6.09 20.70
N ASN A 133 -37.60 6.60 20.12
CA ASN A 133 -37.30 8.02 19.98
C ASN A 133 -36.42 8.23 18.73
N PRO A 134 -36.21 9.47 18.26
CA PRO A 134 -35.41 9.76 17.06
C PRO A 134 -33.96 9.25 17.06
N LEU A 135 -33.42 8.86 18.23
CA LEU A 135 -32.00 8.53 18.44
C LEU A 135 -31.73 7.03 18.61
N THR A 136 -32.73 6.17 18.41
CA THR A 136 -32.66 4.75 18.85
C THR A 136 -32.74 3.76 17.70
N PHE A 137 -32.14 4.09 16.56
CA PHE A 137 -32.14 3.22 15.38
C PHE A 137 -31.35 1.95 15.65
N LEU A 138 -30.13 2.07 16.18
CA LEU A 138 -29.28 0.93 16.52
C LEU A 138 -29.99 -0.03 17.48
N TRP A 139 -30.58 0.50 18.56
CA TRP A 139 -31.33 -0.31 19.51
C TRP A 139 -32.48 -1.09 18.83
N SER A 140 -33.21 -0.44 17.92
CA SER A 140 -34.39 -1.03 17.27
C SER A 140 -34.06 -2.29 16.46
N VAL A 141 -32.86 -2.33 15.86
CA VAL A 141 -32.34 -3.46 15.08
C VAL A 141 -31.61 -4.46 15.99
N LYS A 142 -30.67 -3.99 16.82
CA LYS A 142 -29.78 -4.82 17.63
C LYS A 142 -30.51 -5.71 18.62
N ARG A 143 -31.69 -5.30 19.11
CA ARG A 143 -32.51 -6.13 20.00
C ARG A 143 -33.07 -7.40 19.34
N TYR A 144 -33.17 -7.43 18.01
CA TYR A 144 -33.64 -8.60 17.25
C TYR A 144 -32.52 -9.32 16.50
N PHE A 145 -31.48 -8.59 16.10
CA PHE A 145 -30.34 -9.13 15.36
C PHE A 145 -29.02 -8.81 16.06
N PRO A 146 -28.78 -9.28 17.30
CA PRO A 146 -27.49 -9.09 17.94
C PRO A 146 -26.37 -9.75 17.13
N LEU A 147 -25.30 -9.01 16.84
CA LEU A 147 -24.16 -9.54 16.09
C LEU A 147 -23.21 -10.34 17.00
N SER A 148 -22.47 -11.27 16.40
CA SER A 148 -21.50 -12.12 17.10
C SER A 148 -20.24 -11.40 17.61
N SER A 149 -19.98 -10.18 17.14
CA SER A 149 -18.78 -9.37 17.45
C SER A 149 -19.08 -7.86 17.40
N ASP A 150 -18.13 -7.02 17.81
CA ASP A 150 -18.28 -5.55 17.90
C ASP A 150 -18.03 -4.79 16.58
N CYS A 151 -17.60 -5.49 15.52
CA CYS A 151 -17.52 -5.04 14.13
C CYS A 151 -16.75 -3.73 13.87
N LYS A 152 -15.89 -3.30 14.82
CA LYS A 152 -15.09 -2.07 14.68
C LYS A 152 -14.21 -2.06 13.43
N ASP A 153 -13.61 -3.21 13.12
CA ASP A 153 -12.70 -3.37 11.97
C ASP A 153 -13.43 -3.84 10.69
N GLN A 154 -14.73 -4.14 10.80
CA GLN A 154 -15.57 -4.62 9.69
C GLN A 154 -16.97 -3.97 9.74
N PRO A 155 -17.06 -2.64 9.54
CA PRO A 155 -18.34 -1.95 9.55
C PRO A 155 -19.23 -2.41 8.39
N GLY A 156 -20.54 -2.33 8.61
CA GLY A 156 -21.53 -2.69 7.61
C GLY A 156 -21.63 -1.66 6.47
N LYS A 157 -22.24 -2.10 5.36
CA LYS A 157 -22.26 -1.35 4.09
C LYS A 157 -23.41 -0.34 4.05
N ASP A 158 -23.17 0.82 3.42
CA ASP A 158 -24.24 1.70 2.97
C ASP A 158 -24.80 1.18 1.64
N LEU A 159 -26.08 0.87 1.62
CA LEU A 159 -26.77 0.30 0.47
C LEU A 159 -27.56 1.35 -0.31
N LEU A 160 -27.54 2.64 0.08
CA LEU A 160 -28.23 3.75 -0.57
C LEU A 160 -27.40 4.58 -1.53
N ILE A 161 -26.09 4.42 -1.46
CA ILE A 161 -25.19 5.05 -2.41
C ILE A 161 -25.28 4.24 -3.70
N ASP A 162 -25.89 4.82 -4.73
CA ASP A 162 -25.63 4.44 -6.12
C ASP A 162 -24.11 4.28 -6.24
N ARG A 163 -23.68 3.04 -6.42
CA ARG A 163 -22.33 2.53 -6.18
C ARG A 163 -21.20 3.50 -6.57
N TYR A 164 -20.43 3.93 -5.57
CA TYR A 164 -18.96 3.99 -5.66
C TYR A 164 -18.35 2.75 -5.00
N THR A 165 -18.88 1.58 -5.33
CA THR A 165 -18.33 0.30 -4.89
C THR A 165 -17.85 -0.45 -6.11
N PHE A 166 -16.79 0.08 -6.70
CA PHE A 166 -15.78 -0.83 -7.18
C PHE A 166 -14.71 -0.89 -6.09
N ASN A 167 -14.53 -2.05 -5.46
CA ASN A 167 -13.21 -2.37 -4.92
C ASN A 167 -12.27 -2.44 -6.12
N ARG A 168 -11.79 -1.29 -6.58
CA ARG A 168 -10.73 -1.22 -7.58
C ARG A 168 -9.44 -1.37 -6.82
N THR A 169 -8.88 -2.56 -6.90
CA THR A 169 -7.46 -2.75 -6.65
C THR A 169 -6.73 -2.32 -7.91
N TYR A 170 -5.85 -1.31 -7.77
CA TYR A 170 -4.95 -0.90 -8.84
C TYR A 170 -3.54 -1.31 -8.43
N HIS A 171 -2.92 -2.22 -9.20
CA HIS A 171 -1.66 -2.90 -8.84
C HIS A 171 -1.60 -3.45 -7.40
N GLY A 172 -2.72 -4.00 -6.91
CA GLY A 172 -2.81 -4.58 -5.56
C GLY A 172 -3.14 -3.59 -4.44
N ILE A 173 -3.27 -2.30 -4.73
CA ILE A 173 -3.60 -1.24 -3.77
C ILE A 173 -5.10 -0.95 -3.80
N SER A 174 -5.74 -0.99 -2.63
CA SER A 174 -7.16 -0.63 -2.48
C SER A 174 -7.32 0.89 -2.54
N LEU A 175 -8.00 1.40 -3.57
CA LEU A 175 -8.28 2.83 -3.66
C LEU A 175 -9.42 3.22 -2.70
N SER A 176 -9.15 4.18 -1.82
CA SER A 176 -10.14 4.68 -0.88
C SER A 176 -11.36 5.29 -1.60
N LYS A 177 -12.51 5.31 -0.92
CA LYS A 177 -13.74 5.94 -1.45
C LYS A 177 -13.54 7.42 -1.78
N GLN A 178 -12.74 8.11 -0.97
CA GLN A 178 -12.43 9.52 -1.17
C GLN A 178 -11.67 9.74 -2.48
N TRP A 179 -10.74 8.86 -2.83
CA TRP A 179 -10.00 8.96 -4.09
C TRP A 179 -10.89 8.70 -5.31
N GLN A 180 -11.79 7.72 -5.21
CA GLN A 180 -12.77 7.43 -6.26
C GLN A 180 -13.73 8.61 -6.47
N ALA A 181 -14.05 9.38 -5.41
CA ALA A 181 -14.87 10.58 -5.52
C ALA A 181 -14.17 11.66 -6.35
N TRP A 182 -12.86 11.89 -6.14
CA TRP A 182 -12.06 12.80 -6.96
C TRP A 182 -12.01 12.38 -8.43
N GLU A 183 -11.71 11.09 -8.68
CA GLU A 183 -11.66 10.53 -10.04
C GLU A 183 -12.99 10.76 -10.77
N THR A 184 -14.11 10.50 -10.09
CA THR A 184 -15.41 10.62 -10.72
C THR A 184 -15.81 12.08 -10.93
N ALA A 185 -15.53 12.95 -9.97
CA ALA A 185 -15.82 14.38 -10.10
C ALA A 185 -15.03 15.01 -11.26
N HIS A 186 -13.75 14.67 -11.42
CA HIS A 186 -12.91 15.19 -12.51
C HIS A 186 -13.21 14.59 -13.88
N PHE A 187 -13.38 13.26 -13.96
CA PHE A 187 -13.29 12.55 -15.24
C PHE A 187 -14.64 12.02 -15.73
N PHE A 188 -15.43 11.44 -14.85
CA PHE A 188 -16.61 10.66 -15.26
C PHE A 188 -17.93 11.41 -15.14
N ARG A 189 -17.99 12.50 -14.35
CA ARG A 189 -19.26 13.13 -14.02
C ARG A 189 -20.02 13.66 -15.22
N VAL A 190 -19.35 14.40 -16.11
CA VAL A 190 -19.95 14.94 -17.33
C VAL A 190 -20.51 13.82 -18.20
N LYS A 191 -19.67 12.82 -18.49
CA LYS A 191 -20.04 11.66 -19.31
C LYS A 191 -21.24 10.91 -18.72
N SER A 192 -21.23 10.66 -17.40
CA SER A 192 -22.30 9.95 -16.72
C SER A 192 -23.66 10.63 -16.88
N ILE A 193 -23.72 11.96 -16.80
CA ILE A 193 -24.95 12.73 -16.98
C ILE A 193 -25.40 12.72 -18.44
N VAL A 194 -24.46 12.96 -19.37
CA VAL A 194 -24.75 13.04 -20.80
C VAL A 194 -25.23 11.69 -21.36
N ASP A 195 -24.61 10.58 -20.93
CA ASP A 195 -24.97 9.23 -21.40
C ASP A 195 -26.31 8.74 -20.82
N HIS A 196 -26.79 9.32 -19.71
CA HIS A 196 -28.00 8.88 -19.00
C HIS A 196 -28.98 10.03 -18.72
N PRO A 197 -29.50 10.71 -19.76
CA PRO A 197 -30.34 11.90 -19.59
C PRO A 197 -31.69 11.62 -18.90
N ASN A 198 -32.12 10.37 -18.89
CA ASN A 198 -33.37 9.93 -18.25
C ASN A 198 -33.23 9.68 -16.74
N VAL A 199 -32.01 9.71 -16.20
CA VAL A 199 -31.74 9.52 -14.77
C VAL A 199 -31.61 10.89 -14.12
N GLY A 200 -32.43 11.15 -13.10
CA GLY A 200 -32.36 12.41 -12.36
C GLY A 200 -30.97 12.65 -11.77
N ALA A 201 -30.36 13.78 -12.12
CA ALA A 201 -29.07 14.16 -11.58
C ALA A 201 -29.15 14.42 -10.08
N ARG A 202 -28.18 13.86 -9.33
CA ARG A 202 -28.12 13.95 -7.87
C ARG A 202 -26.96 14.82 -7.40
N LEU A 203 -27.23 15.67 -6.41
CA LEU A 203 -26.23 16.47 -5.70
C LEU A 203 -25.85 15.79 -4.39
N ILE A 204 -24.62 15.98 -3.94
CA ILE A 204 -24.13 15.52 -2.65
C ILE A 204 -24.57 16.53 -1.58
N SER A 205 -25.18 16.03 -0.51
CA SER A 205 -25.86 16.84 0.53
C SER A 205 -24.96 17.84 1.24
N TYR A 206 -23.65 17.59 1.29
CA TYR A 206 -22.65 18.47 1.90
C TYR A 206 -21.67 19.06 0.88
N GLY A 207 -21.95 18.90 -0.42
CA GLY A 207 -21.24 19.63 -1.47
C GLY A 207 -21.72 21.08 -1.58
N CYS A 208 -20.94 21.92 -2.25
CA CYS A 208 -21.11 23.38 -2.24
C CYS A 208 -20.88 24.04 -0.87
N ASN A 209 -19.96 23.47 -0.09
CA ASN A 209 -19.44 24.11 1.09
C ASN A 209 -18.57 25.31 0.67
N ASN A 210 -18.96 26.51 1.10
CA ASN A 210 -18.29 27.78 0.80
C ASN A 210 -17.38 28.25 1.95
N GLY A 211 -17.20 27.44 3.00
CA GLY A 211 -16.48 27.78 4.22
C GLY A 211 -17.37 28.28 5.36
N ASP A 212 -18.65 28.53 5.12
CA ASP A 212 -19.64 28.85 6.16
C ASP A 212 -20.29 27.54 6.67
N PRO A 213 -20.09 27.15 7.94
CA PRO A 213 -20.65 25.93 8.49
C PRO A 213 -22.19 25.93 8.59
N SER A 214 -22.84 27.09 8.40
CA SER A 214 -24.29 27.24 8.52
C SER A 214 -25.05 27.26 7.18
N THR A 215 -24.36 27.46 6.04
CA THR A 215 -25.02 27.62 4.74
C THR A 215 -24.24 26.99 3.59
N LEU A 216 -24.90 26.22 2.72
CA LEU A 216 -24.32 25.72 1.46
C LEU A 216 -24.65 26.68 0.33
N ASN A 217 -23.70 27.00 -0.55
CA ASN A 217 -23.94 27.93 -1.65
C ASN A 217 -23.13 27.57 -2.89
N CYS A 218 -23.77 26.91 -3.85
CA CYS A 218 -23.13 26.50 -5.10
C CYS A 218 -22.79 27.69 -6.00
N THR A 219 -23.53 28.79 -5.94
CA THR A 219 -23.19 29.99 -6.74
C THR A 219 -21.82 30.51 -6.33
N THR A 220 -21.59 30.66 -5.02
CA THR A 220 -20.30 31.12 -4.47
C THR A 220 -19.21 30.07 -4.66
N THR A 221 -19.48 28.81 -4.29
CA THR A 221 -18.47 27.73 -4.37
C THR A 221 -18.01 27.48 -5.80
N CYS A 222 -18.92 27.44 -6.78
CA CYS A 222 -18.57 27.08 -8.16
C CYS A 222 -18.01 28.26 -8.96
N ASN A 223 -18.19 29.50 -8.49
CA ASN A 223 -17.57 30.69 -9.07
C ASN A 223 -16.14 30.93 -8.55
N ASN A 224 -15.72 30.23 -7.49
CA ASN A 224 -14.38 30.33 -6.91
C ASN A 224 -13.62 29.01 -7.06
N ALA A 225 -12.56 29.00 -7.87
CA ALA A 225 -11.78 27.79 -8.15
C ALA A 225 -11.24 27.12 -6.87
N THR A 226 -10.77 27.90 -5.89
CA THR A 226 -10.25 27.37 -4.61
C THR A 226 -11.34 26.62 -3.84
N LEU A 227 -12.55 27.17 -3.77
CA LEU A 227 -13.67 26.51 -3.08
C LEU A 227 -14.16 25.28 -3.87
N MET A 228 -14.25 25.39 -5.20
CA MET A 228 -14.68 24.29 -6.08
C MET A 228 -13.75 23.07 -5.97
N TYR A 229 -12.43 23.29 -5.97
CA TYR A 229 -11.43 22.23 -5.89
C TYR A 229 -11.00 21.89 -4.45
N ASN A 230 -11.69 22.39 -3.42
CA ASN A 230 -11.35 22.09 -2.03
C ASN A 230 -11.72 20.65 -1.63
N SER A 231 -12.81 20.12 -2.18
CA SER A 231 -13.29 18.76 -1.91
C SER A 231 -13.91 18.13 -3.16
N PRO A 232 -13.93 16.78 -3.27
CA PRO A 232 -14.52 16.11 -4.42
C PRO A 232 -16.03 16.35 -4.50
N GLU A 233 -16.70 16.62 -3.38
CA GLU A 233 -18.14 16.89 -3.33
C GLU A 233 -18.50 18.29 -3.84
N ASN A 234 -17.66 19.28 -3.56
CA ASN A 234 -17.79 20.61 -4.17
C ASN A 234 -17.66 20.51 -5.68
N LEU A 235 -16.59 19.87 -6.17
CA LEU A 235 -16.38 19.68 -7.60
C LEU A 235 -17.53 18.88 -8.23
N TRP A 236 -18.01 17.82 -7.57
CA TRP A 236 -19.15 17.03 -8.02
C TRP A 236 -20.40 17.87 -8.25
N ASN A 237 -20.81 18.66 -7.27
CA ASN A 237 -22.02 19.48 -7.37
C ASN A 237 -21.84 20.55 -8.46
N CYS A 238 -20.69 21.21 -8.53
CA CYS A 238 -20.38 22.20 -9.56
C CYS A 238 -20.43 21.61 -10.98
N MET A 239 -19.78 20.46 -11.19
CA MET A 239 -19.79 19.75 -12.46
C MET A 239 -21.20 19.28 -12.84
N THR A 240 -21.99 18.83 -11.86
CA THR A 240 -23.38 18.39 -12.08
C THR A 240 -24.24 19.55 -12.57
N LEU A 241 -24.30 20.63 -11.81
CA LEU A 241 -25.14 21.79 -12.11
C LEU A 241 -24.71 22.47 -13.42
N ALA A 242 -23.40 22.58 -13.66
CA ALA A 242 -22.88 23.13 -14.91
C ALA A 242 -23.26 22.26 -16.12
N THR A 243 -23.16 20.93 -16.00
CA THR A 243 -23.54 20.00 -17.08
C THR A 243 -25.02 20.13 -17.41
N LEU A 244 -25.89 20.13 -16.39
CA LEU A 244 -27.32 20.33 -16.59
C LEU A 244 -27.64 21.69 -17.23
N GLY A 245 -26.96 22.76 -16.78
CA GLY A 245 -27.11 24.10 -17.35
C GLY A 245 -26.75 24.19 -18.83
N MET A 246 -25.78 23.38 -19.28
CA MET A 246 -25.44 23.26 -20.71
C MET A 246 -26.44 22.42 -21.49
N LEU A 247 -27.00 21.35 -20.91
CA LEU A 247 -27.92 20.45 -21.63
C LEU A 247 -29.34 21.03 -21.77
N VAL A 248 -29.77 21.86 -20.83
CA VAL A 248 -31.17 22.28 -20.75
C VAL A 248 -31.46 23.51 -21.60
N GLY A 249 -30.52 24.46 -21.73
CA GLY A 249 -30.63 25.60 -22.67
C GLY A 249 -31.97 26.40 -22.61
N PRO A 250 -32.12 27.45 -23.44
CA PRO A 250 -33.40 28.13 -23.56
C PRO A 250 -34.37 27.27 -24.39
N GLY A 251 -35.41 26.71 -23.75
CA GLY A 251 -36.54 26.06 -24.44
C GLY A 251 -36.55 24.52 -24.51
N ASN A 252 -35.57 23.82 -23.91
CA ASN A 252 -35.55 22.35 -23.83
C ASN A 252 -35.74 21.90 -22.37
N ASP A 253 -36.95 22.07 -21.85
CA ASP A 253 -37.22 21.97 -20.41
C ASP A 253 -37.62 20.55 -19.98
N THR A 254 -36.65 19.63 -19.97
CA THR A 254 -36.80 18.31 -19.32
C THR A 254 -36.59 18.37 -17.80
N ILE A 255 -36.26 19.56 -17.25
CA ILE A 255 -36.08 19.75 -15.80
C ILE A 255 -37.44 19.77 -15.10
N ASN A 256 -37.56 18.94 -14.07
CA ASN A 256 -38.65 19.07 -13.11
C ASN A 256 -38.45 20.34 -12.26
N LYS A 257 -39.25 21.38 -12.53
CA LYS A 257 -39.19 22.68 -11.81
C LYS A 257 -39.41 22.55 -10.30
N GLY A 258 -40.24 21.61 -9.85
CA GLY A 258 -40.44 21.35 -8.42
C GLY A 258 -39.17 20.80 -7.76
N SER A 259 -38.46 19.88 -8.43
CA SER A 259 -37.16 19.38 -7.95
C SER A 259 -36.07 20.46 -8.01
N GLU A 260 -36.05 21.29 -9.05
CA GLU A 260 -35.12 22.42 -9.17
C GLU A 260 -35.27 23.40 -8.00
N MET A 261 -36.51 23.84 -7.71
CA MET A 261 -36.80 24.74 -6.58
C MET A 261 -36.38 24.13 -5.23
N LYS A 262 -36.71 22.85 -4.99
CA LYS A 262 -36.32 22.16 -3.74
C LYS A 262 -34.80 22.08 -3.57
N MET A 263 -34.07 21.85 -4.65
CA MET A 263 -32.61 21.78 -4.59
C MET A 263 -32.00 23.18 -4.44
N ASP A 264 -32.57 24.20 -5.08
CA ASP A 264 -32.11 25.59 -4.92
C ASP A 264 -32.30 26.12 -3.49
N GLU A 265 -33.37 25.73 -2.81
CA GLU A 265 -33.60 26.08 -1.40
C GLU A 265 -32.46 25.56 -0.49
N ILE A 266 -31.85 24.43 -0.84
CA ILE A 266 -30.76 23.82 -0.07
C ILE A 266 -29.38 24.34 -0.50
N PHE A 267 -29.17 24.49 -1.80
CA PHE A 267 -27.84 24.68 -2.39
C PHE A 267 -27.61 26.08 -2.98
N HIS A 268 -28.64 26.92 -3.05
CA HIS A 268 -28.58 28.33 -3.48
C HIS A 268 -27.84 28.54 -4.81
N PHE A 269 -28.27 27.83 -5.85
CA PHE A 269 -27.71 27.92 -7.21
C PHE A 269 -28.57 28.74 -8.19
N GLY A 270 -29.72 29.22 -7.75
CA GLY A 270 -30.76 29.82 -8.56
C GLY A 270 -31.42 28.79 -9.48
N THR A 271 -31.43 29.08 -10.78
CA THR A 271 -31.93 28.16 -11.80
C THR A 271 -30.77 27.52 -12.55
N VAL A 272 -30.91 26.26 -12.92
CA VAL A 272 -29.95 25.49 -13.73
C VAL A 272 -29.61 26.23 -15.03
N GLU A 273 -30.58 26.86 -15.70
CA GLU A 273 -30.34 27.64 -16.91
C GLU A 273 -29.38 28.82 -16.66
N LYS A 274 -29.61 29.59 -15.58
CA LYS A 274 -28.73 30.70 -15.18
C LYS A 274 -27.38 30.21 -14.67
N PHE A 275 -27.30 29.00 -14.11
CA PHE A 275 -26.07 28.45 -13.56
C PHE A 275 -24.96 28.33 -14.61
N ASN A 276 -25.31 28.08 -15.88
CA ASN A 276 -24.35 28.07 -16.99
C ASN A 276 -23.58 29.41 -17.13
N ARG A 277 -24.15 30.54 -16.68
CA ARG A 277 -23.51 31.86 -16.72
C ARG A 277 -22.30 31.99 -15.79
N LEU A 278 -22.16 31.10 -14.81
CA LEU A 278 -20.98 31.05 -13.93
C LEU A 278 -19.71 30.57 -14.66
N ASN A 279 -19.83 30.11 -15.92
CA ASN A 279 -18.70 29.66 -16.74
C ASN A 279 -17.83 28.59 -16.04
N VAL A 280 -18.43 27.70 -15.25
CA VAL A 280 -17.73 26.63 -14.51
C VAL A 280 -16.81 25.82 -15.44
N PHE A 281 -17.28 25.49 -16.66
CA PHE A 281 -16.48 24.75 -17.62
C PHE A 281 -15.28 25.52 -18.19
N ARG A 282 -15.28 26.86 -18.12
CA ARG A 282 -14.08 27.65 -18.40
C ARG A 282 -13.02 27.36 -17.34
N THR A 283 -13.39 27.46 -16.06
CA THR A 283 -12.50 27.13 -14.93
C THR A 283 -11.98 25.69 -15.03
N VAL A 284 -12.87 24.73 -15.31
CA VAL A 284 -12.52 23.31 -15.44
C VAL A 284 -11.56 23.06 -16.58
N ARG A 285 -11.83 23.65 -17.76
CA ARG A 285 -10.94 23.56 -18.91
C ARG A 285 -9.58 24.20 -18.61
N ASP A 286 -9.56 25.40 -18.04
CA ASP A 286 -8.34 26.15 -17.77
C ASP A 286 -7.48 25.39 -16.73
N CYS A 287 -8.10 24.82 -15.69
CA CYS A 287 -7.47 23.92 -14.71
C CYS A 287 -6.93 22.64 -15.37
N ALA A 288 -7.72 21.96 -16.20
CA ALA A 288 -7.28 20.76 -16.92
C ALA A 288 -6.08 21.05 -17.85
N TRP A 289 -6.13 22.18 -18.57
CA TRP A 289 -5.04 22.61 -19.44
C TRP A 289 -3.77 22.93 -18.65
N ALA A 290 -3.87 23.71 -17.57
CA ALA A 290 -2.74 24.05 -16.72
C ALA A 290 -2.12 22.80 -16.08
N SER A 291 -2.96 21.88 -15.59
CA SER A 291 -2.55 20.63 -14.96
C SER A 291 -1.80 19.69 -15.90
N CYS A 292 -2.14 19.65 -17.20
CA CYS A 292 -1.43 18.82 -18.18
C CYS A 292 -0.29 19.51 -18.91
N SER A 293 -0.19 20.84 -18.83
CA SER A 293 0.87 21.61 -19.51
C SER A 293 2.18 21.59 -18.74
N ASP A 294 2.12 21.33 -17.44
CA ASP A 294 3.29 21.15 -16.60
C ASP A 294 3.79 19.70 -16.71
N SER A 295 5.03 19.57 -17.20
CA SER A 295 5.69 18.30 -17.48
C SER A 295 5.86 17.41 -16.24
N THR A 296 5.81 17.99 -15.04
CA THR A 296 5.89 17.23 -13.79
C THR A 296 4.71 16.28 -13.61
N TYR A 297 3.53 16.65 -14.12
CA TYR A 297 2.32 15.84 -14.02
C TYR A 297 2.09 14.95 -15.24
N GLY A 298 2.59 15.33 -16.41
CA GLY A 298 2.34 14.64 -17.67
C GLY A 298 2.42 15.58 -18.87
N HIS A 299 1.67 15.27 -19.92
CA HIS A 299 1.49 16.16 -21.06
C HIS A 299 0.04 16.20 -21.52
N CYS A 300 -0.37 17.28 -22.19
CA CYS A 300 -1.71 17.38 -22.74
C CYS A 300 -1.87 16.46 -23.96
N THR A 301 -2.94 15.65 -23.98
CA THR A 301 -3.25 14.82 -25.15
C THR A 301 -3.79 15.66 -26.31
N GLY A 302 -3.54 15.21 -27.55
CA GLY A 302 -4.08 15.88 -28.76
C GLY A 302 -5.61 16.01 -28.74
N SER A 303 -6.31 15.08 -28.10
CA SER A 303 -7.77 15.12 -27.92
C SER A 303 -8.26 16.30 -27.06
N LEU A 304 -7.43 16.81 -26.16
CA LEU A 304 -7.73 18.00 -25.35
C LEU A 304 -7.45 19.30 -26.12
N GLN A 305 -6.54 19.27 -27.10
CA GLN A 305 -6.10 20.46 -27.85
C GLN A 305 -7.25 21.20 -28.53
N ARG A 306 -8.28 20.48 -29.00
CA ARG A 306 -9.50 21.07 -29.57
C ARG A 306 -10.28 21.96 -28.59
N PHE A 307 -10.11 21.78 -27.29
CA PHE A 307 -10.75 22.59 -26.27
C PHE A 307 -9.89 23.77 -25.81
N LYS A 308 -8.62 23.87 -26.22
CA LYS A 308 -7.72 24.97 -25.82
C LYS A 308 -8.30 26.34 -26.16
N CYS A 309 -8.74 26.50 -27.41
CA CYS A 309 -9.29 27.76 -27.92
C CYS A 309 -10.82 27.73 -28.07
N ASN A 310 -11.44 26.53 -28.15
CA ASN A 310 -12.88 26.40 -28.26
C ASN A 310 -13.51 26.21 -26.88
N PRO A 311 -14.47 27.06 -26.46
CA PRO A 311 -15.17 26.86 -25.20
C PRO A 311 -15.99 25.57 -25.22
N VAL A 312 -16.16 24.98 -24.03
CA VAL A 312 -17.15 23.91 -23.84
C VAL A 312 -18.54 24.53 -24.01
N SER A 313 -19.39 23.86 -24.78
CA SER A 313 -20.71 24.33 -25.20
C SER A 313 -21.67 23.15 -25.28
N PRO A 314 -23.00 23.41 -25.37
CA PRO A 314 -23.99 22.33 -25.46
C PRO A 314 -23.74 21.32 -26.58
N THR A 315 -23.14 21.74 -27.70
CA THR A 315 -22.90 20.84 -28.86
C THR A 315 -21.64 19.98 -28.73
N ASN A 316 -20.72 20.30 -27.81
CA ASN A 316 -19.45 19.61 -27.67
C ASN A 316 -19.19 19.05 -26.26
N ILE A 317 -20.11 19.22 -25.32
CA ILE A 317 -19.99 18.77 -23.92
C ILE A 317 -19.81 17.24 -23.80
N GLU A 318 -20.53 16.46 -24.62
CA GLU A 318 -20.34 15.00 -24.70
C GLU A 318 -18.90 14.66 -25.07
N SER A 319 -18.39 15.37 -26.08
CA SER A 319 -17.04 15.22 -26.59
C SER A 319 -15.99 15.60 -25.53
N PHE A 320 -16.26 16.63 -24.71
CA PHE A 320 -15.43 17.02 -23.59
C PHE A 320 -15.42 15.93 -22.50
N GLY A 321 -16.61 15.45 -22.10
CA GLY A 321 -16.75 14.36 -21.12
C GLY A 321 -16.03 13.08 -21.55
N ASN A 322 -16.12 12.72 -22.83
CA ASN A 322 -15.41 11.56 -23.39
C ASN A 322 -13.88 11.72 -23.33
N VAL A 323 -13.35 12.94 -23.51
CA VAL A 323 -11.90 13.22 -23.40
C VAL A 323 -11.42 13.13 -21.97
N MET A 324 -12.15 13.74 -21.04
CA MET A 324 -11.81 13.69 -19.61
C MET A 324 -11.88 12.26 -19.07
N ALA A 325 -12.87 11.47 -19.48
CA ALA A 325 -13.09 10.11 -18.98
C ALA A 325 -12.02 9.09 -19.38
N LYS A 326 -11.30 9.28 -20.50
CA LYS A 326 -10.35 8.26 -21.00
C LYS A 326 -9.05 8.85 -21.56
N PRO A 327 -9.03 9.59 -22.68
CA PRO A 327 -7.79 10.14 -23.24
C PRO A 327 -6.97 10.99 -22.28
N TYR A 328 -7.60 11.78 -21.41
CA TYR A 328 -6.90 12.74 -20.56
C TYR A 328 -5.79 12.10 -19.72
N CYS A 329 -6.06 10.98 -19.05
CA CYS A 329 -5.09 10.31 -18.17
C CYS A 329 -4.10 9.37 -18.87
N GLN A 330 -4.15 9.22 -20.19
CA GLN A 330 -3.19 8.37 -20.93
C GLN A 330 -1.78 8.97 -20.96
N ALA A 331 -1.69 10.30 -20.80
CA ALA A 331 -0.47 11.07 -20.83
C ALA A 331 0.04 11.49 -19.45
N ALA A 332 -0.50 10.90 -18.37
CA ALA A 332 0.00 11.12 -17.02
C ALA A 332 1.44 10.60 -16.88
N SER A 333 2.28 11.37 -16.19
CA SER A 333 3.67 11.00 -15.92
C SER A 333 3.76 10.06 -14.72
N ALA A 334 4.58 9.01 -14.86
CA ALA A 334 4.96 8.14 -13.76
C ALA A 334 5.92 8.83 -12.76
N GLY A 335 6.53 9.96 -13.14
CA GLY A 335 7.37 10.80 -12.28
C GLY A 335 8.32 10.00 -11.37
N ILE A 336 9.47 9.56 -11.89
CA ILE A 336 10.45 8.80 -11.10
C ILE A 336 11.10 9.74 -10.07
N ASP A 337 11.00 9.38 -8.80
CA ASP A 337 11.70 10.09 -7.73
C ASP A 337 13.17 9.63 -7.71
N LEU A 338 14.07 10.60 -7.87
CA LEU A 338 15.51 10.35 -7.95
C LEU A 338 16.12 9.86 -6.63
N ASP A 339 15.46 10.11 -5.50
CA ASP A 339 15.89 9.66 -4.17
C ASP A 339 15.43 8.22 -3.87
N ILE A 340 14.58 7.63 -4.70
CA ILE A 340 14.11 6.23 -4.56
C ILE A 340 14.66 5.36 -5.68
N ALA A 341 14.43 5.80 -6.92
CA ALA A 341 14.67 5.02 -8.12
C ALA A 341 15.72 5.68 -9.02
N GLY A 342 16.40 6.72 -8.53
CA GLY A 342 17.43 7.41 -9.29
C GLY A 342 18.60 6.49 -9.65
N GLN A 343 19.27 6.86 -10.74
CA GLN A 343 20.38 6.10 -11.33
C GLN A 343 21.48 5.71 -10.32
N GLY A 344 21.76 6.56 -9.33
CA GLY A 344 22.73 6.28 -8.27
C GLY A 344 22.34 5.10 -7.38
N ILE A 345 21.09 5.07 -6.90
CA ILE A 345 20.58 4.00 -6.04
C ILE A 345 20.55 2.68 -6.80
N VAL A 346 20.01 2.70 -8.03
CA VAL A 346 20.00 1.53 -8.92
C VAL A 346 21.42 1.00 -9.15
N SER A 347 22.39 1.88 -9.42
CA SER A 347 23.80 1.50 -9.57
C SER A 347 24.38 0.86 -8.30
N ALA A 348 24.03 1.37 -7.11
CA ALA A 348 24.49 0.81 -5.85
C ALA A 348 24.03 -0.65 -5.67
N TYR A 349 22.77 -0.96 -5.97
CA TYR A 349 22.23 -2.32 -5.92
C TYR A 349 22.86 -3.25 -6.96
N ILE A 350 23.11 -2.77 -8.19
CA ILE A 350 23.81 -3.55 -9.22
C ILE A 350 25.22 -3.93 -8.75
N ILE A 351 25.98 -2.95 -8.23
CA ILE A 351 27.33 -3.20 -7.70
C ILE A 351 27.27 -4.21 -6.54
N GLN A 352 26.30 -4.06 -5.62
CA GLN A 352 26.10 -4.99 -4.51
C GLN A 352 25.88 -6.44 -4.99
N LEU A 353 24.97 -6.64 -5.96
CA LEU A 353 24.67 -7.97 -6.51
C LEU A 353 25.87 -8.59 -7.24
N VAL A 354 26.63 -7.80 -7.99
CA VAL A 354 27.84 -8.29 -8.67
C VAL A 354 28.94 -8.64 -7.65
N LEU A 355 29.15 -7.77 -6.65
CA LEU A 355 30.17 -7.97 -5.63
C LEU A 355 29.90 -9.21 -4.78
N VAL A 356 28.64 -9.49 -4.40
CA VAL A 356 28.35 -10.70 -3.62
C VAL A 356 28.68 -11.97 -4.40
N LEU A 357 28.42 -12.00 -5.71
CA LEU A 357 28.74 -13.16 -6.55
C LEU A 357 30.25 -13.37 -6.62
N PHE A 358 30.99 -12.29 -6.90
CA PHE A 358 32.45 -12.31 -6.92
C PHE A 358 33.05 -12.80 -5.59
N LEU A 359 32.68 -12.16 -4.48
CA LEU A 359 33.19 -12.52 -3.16
C LEU A 359 32.76 -13.94 -2.75
N SER A 360 31.54 -14.36 -3.09
CA SER A 360 31.05 -15.71 -2.78
C SER A 360 31.83 -16.78 -3.54
N ILE A 361 32.16 -16.54 -4.81
CA ILE A 361 33.01 -17.43 -5.61
C ILE A 361 34.39 -17.53 -4.97
N CYS A 362 35.06 -16.41 -4.68
CA CYS A 362 36.36 -16.41 -4.02
C CYS A 362 36.32 -17.14 -2.68
N PHE A 363 35.27 -16.89 -1.87
CA PHE A 363 35.13 -17.46 -0.54
C PHE A 363 34.89 -18.97 -0.60
N LYS A 364 34.05 -19.45 -1.54
CA LYS A 364 33.83 -20.88 -1.73
C LYS A 364 35.06 -21.61 -2.25
N LEU A 365 35.78 -21.02 -3.21
CA LEU A 365 37.06 -21.56 -3.70
C LEU A 365 38.02 -21.82 -2.53
N THR A 366 38.17 -20.85 -1.64
CA THR A 366 39.10 -20.92 -0.50
C THR A 366 38.63 -21.81 0.66
N THR A 367 37.34 -22.11 0.78
CA THR A 367 36.79 -22.84 1.94
C THR A 367 36.35 -24.27 1.65
N SER A 368 35.71 -24.54 0.50
CA SER A 368 34.94 -25.79 0.34
C SER A 368 34.88 -26.39 -1.07
N TRP A 369 35.10 -25.59 -2.12
CA TRP A 369 34.80 -26.03 -3.48
C TRP A 369 35.78 -27.08 -4.02
N ILE A 370 37.08 -26.93 -3.75
CA ILE A 370 38.14 -27.88 -4.15
C ILE A 370 37.87 -29.25 -3.53
N ARG A 371 37.52 -29.28 -2.24
CA ARG A 371 37.15 -30.52 -1.55
C ARG A 371 35.90 -31.17 -2.14
N THR A 372 34.90 -30.37 -2.50
CA THR A 372 33.63 -30.87 -3.05
C THR A 372 33.83 -31.47 -4.43
N PHE A 373 34.62 -30.81 -5.28
CA PHE A 373 34.99 -31.31 -6.60
C PHE A 373 35.77 -32.63 -6.50
N GLY A 374 36.73 -32.73 -5.57
CA GLY A 374 37.45 -33.97 -5.30
C GLY A 374 36.53 -35.14 -4.91
N ARG A 375 35.46 -34.89 -4.14
CA ARG A 375 34.47 -35.93 -3.81
C ARG A 375 33.67 -36.39 -5.02
N ILE A 376 33.16 -35.45 -5.83
CA ILE A 376 32.37 -35.74 -7.03
C ILE A 376 33.24 -36.50 -8.04
N SER A 377 34.43 -36.00 -8.33
CA SER A 377 35.39 -36.63 -9.24
C SER A 377 35.78 -38.03 -8.79
N SER A 378 35.98 -38.26 -7.48
CA SER A 378 36.28 -39.60 -6.93
C SER A 378 35.10 -40.59 -6.98
N SER A 379 33.88 -40.08 -7.19
CA SER A 379 32.71 -40.92 -7.43
C SER A 379 32.66 -41.42 -8.88
N PHE A 380 33.29 -40.71 -9.82
CA PHE A 380 33.43 -41.10 -11.22
C PHE A 380 34.74 -41.85 -11.50
N GLN A 381 35.82 -41.53 -10.80
CA GLN A 381 37.10 -42.25 -10.83
C GLN A 381 37.35 -42.94 -9.49
N LYS A 382 37.36 -44.28 -9.47
CA LYS A 382 37.68 -45.09 -8.28
C LYS A 382 39.15 -44.87 -7.85
N GLY A 383 39.41 -43.89 -6.99
CA GLY A 383 40.73 -43.65 -6.39
C GLY A 383 40.66 -42.79 -5.13
N SER A 384 41.03 -43.35 -3.98
CA SER A 384 41.10 -42.64 -2.70
C SER A 384 42.19 -41.55 -2.68
N SER A 385 43.29 -41.72 -3.42
CA SER A 385 44.39 -40.76 -3.48
C SER A 385 43.97 -39.41 -4.06
N PHE A 386 43.07 -39.40 -5.05
CA PHE A 386 42.55 -38.18 -5.66
C PHE A 386 41.85 -37.31 -4.61
N ARG A 387 40.96 -37.91 -3.80
CA ARG A 387 40.25 -37.21 -2.73
C ARG A 387 41.19 -36.61 -1.69
N GLU A 388 42.26 -37.32 -1.34
CA GLU A 388 43.29 -36.83 -0.41
C GLU A 388 44.08 -35.66 -0.99
N THR A 389 44.45 -35.72 -2.28
CA THR A 389 45.12 -34.61 -2.97
C THR A 389 44.26 -33.34 -2.96
N PHE A 390 42.98 -33.43 -3.33
CA PHE A 390 42.06 -32.28 -3.31
C PHE A 390 41.86 -31.71 -1.89
N ASN A 391 41.82 -32.57 -0.86
CA ASN A 391 41.77 -32.11 0.52
C ASN A 391 43.04 -31.33 0.90
N GLN A 392 44.23 -31.83 0.55
CA GLN A 392 45.49 -31.12 0.82
C GLN A 392 45.55 -29.78 0.10
N TRP A 393 45.08 -29.71 -1.14
CA TRP A 393 45.01 -28.48 -1.92
C TRP A 393 44.07 -27.45 -1.26
N GLN A 394 42.89 -27.88 -0.80
CA GLN A 394 41.96 -27.03 -0.07
C GLN A 394 42.59 -26.47 1.22
N THR A 395 43.28 -27.30 2.00
CA THR A 395 43.94 -26.88 3.25
C THR A 395 45.09 -25.91 3.01
N ARG A 396 45.85 -26.09 1.93
CA ARG A 396 46.89 -25.13 1.53
C ARG A 396 46.27 -23.81 1.11
N LEU A 397 45.21 -23.86 0.30
CA LEU A 397 44.53 -22.66 -0.18
C LEU A 397 43.90 -21.86 0.97
N SER A 398 43.28 -22.51 1.95
CA SER A 398 42.65 -21.84 3.10
C SER A 398 43.64 -21.13 4.02
N GLN A 399 44.93 -21.45 3.93
CA GLN A 399 46.02 -20.80 4.67
C GLN A 399 46.67 -19.65 3.90
N THR A 400 46.27 -19.40 2.65
CA THR A 400 46.86 -18.33 1.83
C THR A 400 46.41 -16.94 2.28
N ARG A 401 47.20 -15.92 1.90
CA ARG A 401 46.81 -14.51 2.07
C ARG A 401 45.49 -14.21 1.37
N PHE A 402 45.26 -14.81 0.20
CA PHE A 402 44.02 -14.68 -0.57
C PHE A 402 42.80 -15.18 0.21
N ALA A 403 42.90 -16.33 0.89
CA ALA A 403 41.81 -16.85 1.73
C ALA A 403 41.49 -15.91 2.91
N ASN A 404 42.52 -15.36 3.57
CA ASN A 404 42.34 -14.40 4.65
C ASN A 404 41.72 -13.08 4.15
N ALA A 405 42.22 -12.55 3.04
CA ALA A 405 41.69 -11.34 2.40
C ALA A 405 40.22 -11.52 2.00
N THR A 406 39.89 -12.66 1.39
CA THR A 406 38.52 -12.99 0.99
C THR A 406 37.59 -13.14 2.19
N SER A 407 38.03 -13.83 3.26
CA SER A 407 37.19 -13.97 4.46
C SER A 407 36.99 -12.65 5.20
N ALA A 408 37.96 -11.74 5.19
CA ALA A 408 37.80 -10.40 5.75
C ALA A 408 36.84 -9.57 4.89
N ALA A 409 37.05 -9.51 3.58
CA ALA A 409 36.21 -8.77 2.65
C ALA A 409 34.76 -9.26 2.65
N MET A 410 34.51 -10.57 2.71
CA MET A 410 33.15 -11.13 2.80
C MET A 410 32.43 -10.67 4.07
N ARG A 411 33.15 -10.57 5.19
CA ARG A 411 32.58 -10.12 6.46
C ARG A 411 32.26 -8.63 6.43
N ASP A 412 33.23 -7.82 6.03
CA ASP A 412 33.04 -6.38 5.91
C ASP A 412 31.89 -6.08 4.94
N PHE A 413 31.84 -6.80 3.81
CA PHE A 413 30.76 -6.71 2.84
C PHE A 413 29.40 -7.08 3.45
N GLN A 414 29.30 -8.19 4.21
CA GLN A 414 28.06 -8.56 4.88
C GLN A 414 27.56 -7.46 5.82
N GLU A 415 28.45 -6.90 6.62
CA GLU A 415 28.12 -5.87 7.60
C GLU A 415 27.65 -4.59 6.88
N SER A 416 28.39 -4.14 5.88
CA SER A 416 28.02 -2.95 5.09
C SER A 416 26.69 -3.14 4.35
N GLN A 417 26.48 -4.29 3.71
CA GLN A 417 25.26 -4.49 2.93
C GLN A 417 24.00 -4.67 3.77
N ALA A 418 24.11 -5.29 4.94
CA ALA A 418 22.97 -5.44 5.84
C ALA A 418 22.60 -4.10 6.50
N LEU A 419 23.59 -3.26 6.83
CA LEU A 419 23.36 -1.89 7.28
C LEU A 419 22.73 -1.04 6.16
N PHE A 420 23.26 -1.12 4.94
CA PHE A 420 22.69 -0.43 3.79
C PHE A 420 21.21 -0.79 3.57
N ALA A 421 20.89 -2.09 3.58
CA ALA A 421 19.51 -2.57 3.44
C ALA A 421 18.60 -2.05 4.57
N ALA A 422 19.06 -2.08 5.82
CA ALA A 422 18.30 -1.57 6.96
C ALA A 422 18.06 -0.06 6.86
N THR A 423 19.09 0.73 6.48
CA THR A 423 18.97 2.18 6.35
C THR A 423 17.99 2.59 5.28
N ILE A 424 18.10 2.02 4.06
CA ILE A 424 17.14 2.31 2.99
C ILE A 424 15.72 1.92 3.40
N SER A 425 15.55 0.79 4.10
CA SER A 425 14.24 0.35 4.57
C SER A 425 13.65 1.27 5.66
N ILE A 426 14.47 1.74 6.60
CA ILE A 426 14.02 2.70 7.63
C ILE A 426 13.63 4.03 6.97
N THR A 427 14.45 4.54 6.04
CA THR A 427 14.14 5.76 5.29
C THR A 427 12.84 5.62 4.49
N ALA A 428 12.62 4.45 3.87
CA ALA A 428 11.39 4.12 3.17
C ALA A 428 10.17 4.16 4.10
N ILE A 429 10.24 3.50 5.26
CA ILE A 429 9.15 3.53 6.24
C ILE A 429 8.86 4.97 6.65
N VAL A 430 9.87 5.74 7.07
CA VAL A 430 9.66 7.15 7.48
C VAL A 430 9.05 8.00 6.37
N THR A 431 9.46 7.78 5.12
CA THR A 431 8.99 8.54 3.96
C THR A 431 7.54 8.23 3.57
N PHE A 432 7.13 6.96 3.70
CA PHE A 432 5.83 6.49 3.21
C PHE A 432 4.81 6.19 4.33
N ASP A 433 5.22 6.12 5.60
CA ASP A 433 4.39 5.76 6.78
C ASP A 433 4.23 6.92 7.79
N GLY A 434 4.99 8.01 7.66
CA GLY A 434 5.03 9.10 8.64
C GLY A 434 4.60 10.45 8.09
N GLY A 435 4.04 11.31 8.95
CA GLY A 435 3.70 12.72 8.64
C GLY A 435 4.87 13.61 8.17
N ASN A 436 6.07 13.04 8.02
CA ASN A 436 7.27 13.69 7.52
C ASN A 436 7.40 13.47 6.01
N ARG A 437 6.96 14.46 5.23
CA ARG A 437 6.77 14.42 3.77
C ARG A 437 8.06 14.50 2.95
N ALA A 438 9.21 14.26 3.57
CA ALA A 438 10.53 14.61 3.02
C ALA A 438 10.84 13.93 1.67
N GLY A 439 10.34 12.70 1.43
CA GLY A 439 10.48 12.01 0.14
C GLY A 439 9.20 11.91 -0.69
N LEU A 440 8.08 12.48 -0.22
CA LEU A 440 6.85 12.59 -1.02
C LEU A 440 6.83 13.90 -1.84
N ALA A 441 7.70 14.87 -1.55
CA ALA A 441 7.64 16.21 -2.14
C ALA A 441 7.67 16.23 -3.68
N ASN A 442 8.36 15.28 -4.32
CA ASN A 442 8.38 15.16 -5.79
C ASN A 442 7.27 14.24 -6.35
N MET A 443 6.52 13.55 -5.47
CA MET A 443 5.38 12.71 -5.86
C MET A 443 4.11 13.54 -5.95
N LEU A 444 3.90 14.12 -7.13
CA LEU A 444 2.81 15.06 -7.38
C LEU A 444 1.54 14.41 -7.95
N THR A 445 1.56 13.10 -8.23
CA THR A 445 0.42 12.35 -8.77
C THR A 445 0.26 11.01 -8.05
N LEU A 446 -0.97 10.47 -8.02
CA LEU A 446 -1.22 9.11 -7.52
C LEU A 446 -0.40 8.08 -8.32
N PHE A 447 -0.37 8.21 -9.65
CA PHE A 447 0.40 7.31 -10.51
C PHE A 447 1.89 7.31 -10.15
N SER A 448 2.48 8.48 -9.90
CA SER A 448 3.88 8.59 -9.46
C SER A 448 4.11 7.98 -8.08
N TRP A 449 3.22 8.19 -7.12
CA TRP A 449 3.33 7.54 -5.82
C TRP A 449 3.31 6.01 -5.94
N MET A 450 2.33 5.45 -6.66
CA MET A 450 2.21 4.00 -6.85
C MET A 450 3.43 3.43 -7.57
N PHE A 451 3.93 4.15 -8.57
CA PHE A 451 5.08 3.74 -9.36
C PHE A 451 6.37 3.68 -8.52
N ASN A 452 6.67 4.75 -7.78
CA ASN A 452 7.86 4.82 -6.93
C ASN A 452 7.78 3.85 -5.76
N HIS A 453 6.61 3.71 -5.13
CA HIS A 453 6.41 2.73 -4.06
C HIS A 453 6.66 1.30 -4.56
N ARG A 454 6.22 0.96 -5.78
CA ARG A 454 6.45 -0.36 -6.37
C ARG A 454 7.92 -0.63 -6.66
N ILE A 455 8.64 0.34 -7.22
CA ILE A 455 10.09 0.23 -7.45
C ILE A 455 10.82 0.03 -6.12
N LEU A 456 10.46 0.80 -5.09
CA LEU A 456 11.06 0.69 -3.77
C LEU A 456 10.89 -0.71 -3.17
N GLN A 457 9.68 -1.28 -3.23
CA GLN A 457 9.42 -2.66 -2.77
C GLN A 457 10.31 -3.68 -3.52
N GLY A 458 10.46 -3.49 -4.83
CA GLY A 458 11.36 -4.30 -5.67
C GLY A 458 12.82 -4.19 -5.25
N LEU A 459 13.34 -2.96 -5.10
CA LEU A 459 14.73 -2.68 -4.70
C LEU A 459 15.07 -3.30 -3.34
N ILE A 460 14.19 -3.15 -2.35
CA ILE A 460 14.39 -3.70 -1.01
C ILE A 460 14.39 -5.24 -1.06
N THR A 461 13.48 -5.84 -1.82
CA THR A 461 13.43 -7.30 -1.99
C THR A 461 14.68 -7.82 -2.70
N ALA A 462 15.09 -7.19 -3.80
CA ALA A 462 16.32 -7.54 -4.52
C ALA A 462 17.58 -7.36 -3.65
N GLY A 463 17.58 -6.34 -2.78
CA GLY A 463 18.61 -6.09 -1.77
C GLY A 463 18.80 -7.22 -0.75
N MET A 464 17.77 -8.03 -0.52
CA MET A 464 17.87 -9.17 0.39
C MET A 464 18.65 -10.33 -0.21
N TYR A 465 18.61 -10.55 -1.53
CA TYR A 465 19.30 -11.67 -2.17
C TYR A 465 20.81 -11.73 -1.87
N PRO A 466 21.59 -10.63 -1.99
CA PRO A 466 23.02 -10.65 -1.67
C PRO A 466 23.27 -10.78 -0.16
N VAL A 467 22.41 -10.20 0.69
CA VAL A 467 22.46 -10.37 2.16
C VAL A 467 22.31 -11.85 2.55
N LEU A 468 21.38 -12.56 1.90
CA LEU A 468 21.16 -13.99 2.10
C LEU A 468 22.30 -14.83 1.57
N MET A 469 22.79 -14.56 0.36
CA MET A 469 23.85 -15.34 -0.26
C MET A 469 25.13 -15.33 0.59
N ALA A 470 25.56 -14.15 1.03
CA ALA A 470 26.74 -14.02 1.88
C ALA A 470 26.54 -14.71 3.24
N GLN A 471 25.38 -14.55 3.89
CA GLN A 471 25.09 -15.23 5.16
C GLN A 471 25.05 -16.77 5.00
N LEU A 472 24.42 -17.28 3.93
CA LEU A 472 24.39 -18.70 3.59
C LEU A 472 25.81 -19.25 3.44
N VAL A 473 26.63 -18.63 2.59
CA VAL A 473 27.99 -19.07 2.32
C VAL A 473 28.86 -19.06 3.59
N MET A 474 28.72 -18.05 4.45
CA MET A 474 29.42 -17.97 5.73
C MET A 474 28.96 -19.04 6.73
N HIS A 475 27.65 -19.28 6.88
CA HIS A 475 27.10 -20.35 7.72
C HIS A 475 27.65 -21.72 7.29
N ARG A 476 27.72 -21.98 5.99
CA ARG A 476 28.23 -23.23 5.41
C ARG A 476 29.73 -23.42 5.66
N ALA A 477 30.50 -22.34 5.76
CA ALA A 477 31.90 -22.37 6.17
C ALA A 477 32.10 -22.42 7.70
N GLY A 478 31.02 -22.49 8.49
CA GLY A 478 31.07 -22.55 9.95
C GLY A 478 31.22 -21.20 10.65
N GLN A 479 31.18 -20.08 9.92
CA GLN A 479 31.22 -18.73 10.49
C GLN A 479 29.81 -18.27 10.89
N ARG A 480 29.26 -18.88 11.95
CA ARG A 480 27.89 -18.63 12.44
C ARG A 480 27.83 -17.55 13.52
N ARG A 481 28.03 -16.28 13.15
CA ARG A 481 27.97 -15.16 14.09
C ARG A 481 26.54 -14.68 14.30
N PHE A 482 26.12 -14.53 15.56
CA PHE A 482 24.81 -13.98 15.90
C PHE A 482 24.64 -12.55 15.38
N TYR A 483 25.67 -11.72 15.51
CA TYR A 483 25.62 -10.31 15.12
C TYR A 483 25.25 -10.11 13.63
N THR A 484 25.88 -10.84 12.71
CA THR A 484 25.54 -10.70 11.27
C THR A 484 24.16 -11.26 10.94
N LEU A 485 23.75 -12.33 11.63
CA LEU A 485 22.40 -12.89 11.49
C LEU A 485 21.33 -11.93 12.02
N PHE A 486 21.60 -11.21 13.11
CA PHE A 486 20.70 -10.20 13.66
C PHE A 486 20.38 -9.12 12.63
N PHE A 487 21.37 -8.57 11.92
CA PHE A 487 21.13 -7.57 10.87
C PHE A 487 20.40 -8.13 9.65
N VAL A 488 20.63 -9.41 9.31
CA VAL A 488 19.85 -10.10 8.26
C VAL A 488 18.38 -10.19 8.66
N VAL A 489 18.10 -10.58 9.91
CA VAL A 489 16.73 -10.66 10.46
C VAL A 489 16.08 -9.28 10.55
N LEU A 490 16.82 -8.26 10.99
CA LEU A 490 16.34 -6.89 11.03
C LEU A 490 15.95 -6.39 9.63
N SER A 491 16.83 -6.58 8.64
CA SER A 491 16.56 -6.20 7.24
C SER A 491 15.34 -6.94 6.68
N TRP A 492 15.15 -8.19 7.07
CA TRP A 492 13.99 -8.99 6.70
C TRP A 492 12.68 -8.52 7.30
N VAL A 493 12.68 -8.18 8.60
CA VAL A 493 11.51 -7.61 9.27
C VAL A 493 11.11 -6.29 8.59
N LEU A 494 12.08 -5.41 8.33
CA LEU A 494 11.83 -4.14 7.64
C LEU A 494 11.29 -4.34 6.22
N MET A 495 11.87 -5.28 5.44
CA MET A 495 11.37 -5.63 4.11
C MET A 495 9.93 -6.17 4.17
N THR A 496 9.62 -7.00 5.16
CA THR A 496 8.28 -7.57 5.35
C THR A 496 7.28 -6.47 5.67
N ILE A 497 7.62 -5.51 6.54
CA ILE A 497 6.78 -4.35 6.85
C ILE A 497 6.43 -3.58 5.56
N ILE A 498 7.43 -3.23 4.75
CA ILE A 498 7.24 -2.42 3.54
C ILE A 498 6.46 -3.15 2.44
N THR A 499 6.66 -4.47 2.31
CA THR A 499 6.08 -5.25 1.21
C THR A 499 4.74 -5.92 1.56
N GLU A 500 4.42 -6.10 2.84
CA GLU A 500 3.22 -6.80 3.30
C GLU A 500 2.29 -5.95 4.17
N PHE A 501 2.79 -4.93 4.87
CA PHE A 501 2.03 -4.19 5.87
C PHE A 501 1.89 -2.68 5.58
N GLN A 502 2.66 -2.16 4.63
CA GLN A 502 2.57 -0.74 4.27
C GLN A 502 1.38 -0.49 3.33
N ASP A 503 0.29 0.01 3.92
CA ASP A 503 -0.93 0.36 3.19
C ASP A 503 -0.91 1.79 2.67
N PHE A 504 -1.60 2.03 1.56
CA PHE A 504 -1.77 3.37 1.02
C PHE A 504 -2.75 4.20 1.88
N ASN A 505 -2.22 5.18 2.62
CA ASN A 505 -3.05 6.15 3.34
C ASN A 505 -3.51 7.28 2.40
N ALA A 506 -4.65 7.08 1.75
CA ALA A 506 -5.20 8.03 0.80
C ALA A 506 -5.50 9.42 1.39
N ALA A 507 -5.88 9.51 2.68
CA ALA A 507 -6.24 10.78 3.31
C ALA A 507 -5.00 11.64 3.55
N GLU A 508 -3.92 11.04 4.05
CA GLU A 508 -2.64 11.71 4.23
C GLU A 508 -2.03 12.12 2.90
N PHE A 509 -2.12 11.25 1.88
CA PHE A 509 -1.65 11.58 0.54
C PHE A 509 -2.46 12.71 -0.11
N GLU A 510 -3.78 12.79 0.11
CA GLU A 510 -4.58 13.95 -0.35
C GLU A 510 -4.04 15.24 0.26
N GLN A 511 -3.81 15.23 1.58
CA GLN A 511 -3.31 16.39 2.30
C GLN A 511 -1.89 16.75 1.85
N HIS A 512 -1.10 15.76 1.43
CA HIS A 512 0.18 15.95 0.77
C HIS A 512 0.02 16.69 -0.57
N LEU A 513 -0.79 16.16 -1.48
CA LEU A 513 -1.05 16.81 -2.77
C LEU A 513 -1.53 18.24 -2.61
N LYS A 514 -2.44 18.51 -1.66
CA LYS A 514 -2.92 19.88 -1.39
C LYS A 514 -1.83 20.86 -0.94
N GLN A 515 -0.68 20.38 -0.45
CA GLN A 515 0.45 21.22 -0.08
C GLN A 515 1.46 21.38 -1.22
N VAL A 516 1.75 20.30 -1.95
CA VAL A 516 2.84 20.28 -2.95
C VAL A 516 2.38 20.47 -4.40
N SER A 517 1.12 20.11 -4.71
CA SER A 517 0.55 20.18 -6.06
C SER A 517 -0.36 21.40 -6.20
N ASN A 518 0.26 22.54 -6.50
CA ASN A 518 -0.44 23.81 -6.61
C ASN A 518 -0.61 24.22 -8.07
N VAL A 519 -1.81 24.05 -8.62
CA VAL A 519 -2.13 24.52 -9.98
C VAL A 519 -2.93 25.81 -9.88
N GLY A 520 -2.35 26.93 -10.33
CA GLY A 520 -2.97 28.27 -10.20
C GLY A 520 -4.36 28.36 -10.82
N ALA A 521 -4.57 27.77 -12.00
CA ALA A 521 -5.89 27.73 -12.65
C ALA A 521 -6.93 26.87 -11.91
N CYS A 522 -6.49 25.99 -11.01
CA CYS A 522 -7.33 25.19 -10.12
C CYS A 522 -7.48 25.86 -8.74
N GLY A 523 -7.18 27.16 -8.60
CA GLY A 523 -7.28 27.88 -7.32
C GLY A 523 -6.21 27.48 -6.30
N ASN A 524 -5.02 27.11 -6.77
CA ASN A 524 -3.91 26.56 -5.98
C ASN A 524 -4.25 25.23 -5.29
N MET A 525 -5.17 24.46 -5.88
CA MET A 525 -5.47 23.09 -5.48
C MET A 525 -4.88 22.10 -6.52
N PRO A 526 -4.79 20.80 -6.17
CA PRO A 526 -4.33 19.77 -7.11
C PRO A 526 -5.22 19.72 -8.35
N GLY A 527 -4.59 19.64 -9.52
CA GLY A 527 -5.28 19.53 -10.79
C GLY A 527 -5.70 18.09 -11.13
N PRO A 528 -6.51 17.89 -12.17
CA PRO A 528 -6.95 16.55 -12.56
C PRO A 528 -5.80 15.58 -12.84
N MET A 529 -4.64 16.01 -13.36
CA MET A 529 -3.52 15.06 -13.58
C MET A 529 -3.01 14.42 -12.28
N SER A 530 -3.10 15.11 -11.15
CA SER A 530 -2.69 14.59 -9.84
C SER A 530 -3.51 13.36 -9.42
N PHE A 531 -4.75 13.25 -9.92
CA PHE A 531 -5.67 12.14 -9.64
C PHE A 531 -5.71 11.08 -10.75
N CYS A 532 -4.94 11.24 -11.83
CA CYS A 532 -4.84 10.23 -12.86
C CYS A 532 -4.15 8.96 -12.33
N GLN A 533 -4.71 7.81 -12.66
CA GLN A 533 -4.14 6.49 -12.33
C GLN A 533 -3.15 5.99 -13.39
N GLY A 534 -3.03 6.67 -14.52
CA GLY A 534 -2.28 6.18 -15.69
C GLY A 534 -3.05 5.06 -16.38
N ILE A 535 -3.64 5.33 -17.55
CA ILE A 535 -4.21 4.29 -18.43
C ILE A 535 -3.21 4.08 -19.55
N LYS A 536 -2.11 3.40 -19.25
CA LYS A 536 -1.24 2.80 -20.27
C LYS A 536 -1.40 1.28 -20.18
N ASP A 537 -1.27 0.61 -21.33
CA ASP A 537 -1.49 -0.83 -21.44
C ASP A 537 -0.72 -1.59 -20.35
N ARG A 538 -1.39 -2.62 -19.81
CA ARG A 538 -0.99 -3.44 -18.64
C ARG A 538 0.47 -3.90 -18.64
N ASP A 539 1.07 -3.99 -19.83
CA ASP A 539 2.35 -4.67 -20.02
C ASP A 539 3.57 -3.74 -19.83
N SER A 540 3.40 -2.42 -19.73
CA SER A 540 4.55 -1.49 -19.80
C SER A 540 5.13 -1.00 -18.47
N TYR A 541 4.58 -1.37 -17.31
CA TYR A 541 5.03 -0.83 -16.01
C TYR A 541 5.06 -1.84 -14.85
N GLU A 542 5.04 -3.15 -15.11
CA GLU A 542 5.25 -4.16 -14.05
C GLU A 542 6.74 -4.30 -13.70
N PHE A 543 7.33 -3.29 -13.04
CA PHE A 543 8.69 -3.39 -12.51
C PHE A 543 8.77 -4.37 -11.34
N PHE A 544 9.87 -5.13 -11.32
CA PHE A 544 10.17 -6.09 -10.27
C PHE A 544 9.09 -7.16 -10.08
N ALA A 545 8.31 -7.49 -11.13
CA ALA A 545 7.25 -8.47 -11.05
C ALA A 545 7.76 -9.83 -10.57
N LEU A 546 8.90 -10.29 -11.10
CA LEU A 546 9.50 -11.57 -10.72
C LEU A 546 10.12 -11.49 -9.33
N THR A 547 10.85 -10.42 -9.02
CA THR A 547 11.43 -10.18 -7.69
C THR A 547 10.35 -10.18 -6.59
N LEU A 548 9.25 -9.48 -6.80
CA LEU A 548 8.12 -9.41 -5.86
C LEU A 548 7.37 -10.73 -5.75
N ALA A 549 7.14 -11.44 -6.86
CA ALA A 549 6.52 -12.77 -6.84
C ALA A 549 7.38 -13.79 -6.09
N SER A 550 8.71 -13.64 -6.15
CA SER A 550 9.66 -14.54 -5.50
C SER A 550 10.01 -14.15 -4.05
N ARG A 551 9.34 -13.16 -3.45
CA ARG A 551 9.53 -12.76 -2.05
C ARG A 551 9.37 -13.92 -1.06
N PHE A 552 8.45 -14.86 -1.31
CA PHE A 552 8.25 -16.04 -0.46
C PHE A 552 9.53 -16.88 -0.31
N ALA A 553 10.39 -16.92 -1.33
CA ALA A 553 11.67 -17.60 -1.25
C ALA A 553 12.59 -16.95 -0.20
N VAL A 554 12.55 -15.61 -0.04
CA VAL A 554 13.32 -14.89 0.99
C VAL A 554 12.90 -15.34 2.39
N HIS A 555 11.59 -15.41 2.68
CA HIS A 555 11.10 -15.87 3.98
C HIS A 555 11.54 -17.33 4.28
N ILE A 556 11.48 -18.21 3.29
CA ILE A 556 11.88 -19.61 3.41
C ILE A 556 13.39 -19.71 3.72
N ILE A 557 14.23 -19.00 2.97
CA ILE A 557 15.69 -19.04 3.14
C ILE A 557 16.09 -18.53 4.52
N ILE A 558 15.48 -17.44 4.98
CA ILE A 558 15.77 -16.85 6.30
C ILE A 558 15.33 -17.78 7.42
N SER A 559 14.14 -18.38 7.30
CA SER A 559 13.68 -19.39 8.25
C SER A 559 14.68 -20.55 8.36
N CYS A 560 15.22 -21.02 7.24
CA CYS A 560 16.28 -22.03 7.24
C CYS A 560 17.56 -21.56 7.95
N LEU A 561 17.99 -20.31 7.74
CA LEU A 561 19.17 -19.73 8.39
C LEU A 561 18.99 -19.59 9.92
N ILE A 562 17.81 -19.14 10.36
CA ILE A 562 17.46 -19.01 11.78
C ILE A 562 17.46 -20.38 12.45
N ILE A 563 16.82 -21.38 11.82
CA ILE A 563 16.76 -22.75 12.33
C ILE A 563 18.17 -23.36 12.41
N ASP A 564 19.01 -23.20 11.39
CA ASP A 564 20.41 -23.69 11.42
C ASP A 564 21.21 -23.06 12.57
N TRP A 565 21.04 -21.76 12.80
CA TRP A 565 21.71 -21.06 13.90
C TRP A 565 21.20 -21.52 15.26
N ALA A 566 19.89 -21.62 15.46
CA ALA A 566 19.28 -22.02 16.72
C ALA A 566 19.70 -23.44 17.13
N ILE A 567 19.74 -24.37 16.17
CA ILE A 567 20.17 -25.75 16.41
C ILE A 567 21.66 -25.80 16.75
N HIS A 568 22.50 -25.04 16.03
CA HIS A 568 23.92 -24.94 16.35
C HIS A 568 24.16 -24.37 17.76
N PHE A 569 23.42 -23.33 18.13
CA PHE A 569 23.49 -22.71 19.46
C PHE A 569 23.07 -23.67 20.58
N ALA A 570 21.94 -24.36 20.41
CA ALA A 570 21.43 -25.34 21.37
C ALA A 570 22.42 -26.49 21.60
N ASN A 571 22.99 -27.03 20.53
CA ASN A 571 24.00 -28.11 20.60
C ASN A 571 25.27 -27.67 21.34
N ASN A 572 25.77 -26.46 21.06
CA ASN A 572 26.95 -25.93 21.74
C ASN A 572 26.70 -25.63 23.22
N ARG A 573 25.48 -25.23 23.59
CA ARG A 573 25.09 -25.00 24.99
C ARG A 573 24.96 -26.31 25.77
N HIS A 574 24.36 -27.35 25.18
CA HIS A 574 24.23 -28.66 25.81
C HIS A 574 25.56 -29.42 25.94
N SER A 575 26.51 -29.19 25.02
CA SER A 575 27.77 -29.95 24.98
C SER A 575 28.88 -29.43 25.92
N GLY A 576 28.54 -28.53 26.87
CA GLY A 576 29.34 -28.19 28.05
C GLY A 576 30.86 -28.13 27.85
N GLY A 577 31.38 -27.03 27.32
CA GLY A 577 32.77 -26.59 27.54
C GLY A 577 33.92 -27.50 27.07
N LYS A 578 33.69 -28.55 26.25
CA LYS A 578 34.76 -29.38 25.68
C LYS A 578 34.63 -29.58 24.18
N ILE A 579 34.75 -28.49 23.41
CA ILE A 579 35.10 -28.58 22.00
C ILE A 579 36.38 -27.76 21.80
N LYS A 580 37.53 -28.44 21.89
CA LYS A 580 38.81 -27.89 21.40
C LYS A 580 38.58 -27.48 19.94
N TYR A 581 38.92 -26.24 19.62
CA TYR A 581 38.96 -25.68 18.27
C TYR A 581 39.78 -26.57 17.33
N ALA A 582 39.11 -27.53 16.69
CA ALA A 582 39.65 -28.21 15.53
C ALA A 582 39.43 -27.30 14.32
N GLN A 583 40.41 -26.43 14.12
CA GLN A 583 41.04 -26.12 12.85
C GLN A 583 40.13 -26.22 11.60
N ILE A 584 39.89 -25.05 11.01
CA ILE A 584 39.51 -24.75 9.61
C ILE A 584 39.60 -26.00 8.71
N GLY A 585 38.45 -26.59 8.38
CA GLY A 585 38.32 -27.65 7.35
C GLY A 585 37.71 -28.98 7.78
N GLY A 586 37.49 -29.21 9.08
CA GLY A 586 36.85 -30.44 9.60
C GLY A 586 35.33 -30.48 9.39
N GLU A 587 34.78 -31.68 9.21
CA GLU A 587 33.37 -31.98 8.93
C GLU A 587 32.35 -31.06 9.63
N THR A 588 31.46 -30.48 8.83
CA THR A 588 30.25 -29.82 9.30
C THR A 588 29.40 -30.83 10.08
N ARG A 589 29.54 -30.87 11.41
CA ARG A 589 28.50 -31.41 12.27
C ARG A 589 27.36 -30.39 12.31
N SER A 590 26.32 -30.61 11.52
CA SER A 590 25.02 -29.99 11.77
C SER A 590 23.86 -30.99 11.66
N LEU A 591 22.82 -30.65 12.41
CA LEU A 591 21.42 -31.04 12.36
C LEU A 591 20.93 -32.28 13.12
N PHE A 592 21.58 -33.45 13.07
CA PHE A 592 21.05 -34.62 13.80
C PHE A 592 22.16 -35.54 14.33
N ALA A 593 22.70 -35.22 15.51
CA ALA A 593 23.61 -36.11 16.22
C ALA A 593 22.92 -37.36 16.83
N PHE A 594 21.60 -37.52 16.64
CA PHE A 594 20.82 -38.59 17.29
C PHE A 594 20.49 -39.80 16.40
N ALA A 595 20.78 -39.79 15.09
CA ALA A 595 20.68 -40.99 14.24
C ALA A 595 21.39 -40.79 12.88
N GLU A 596 22.72 -40.88 12.83
CA GLU A 596 23.46 -40.68 11.58
C GLU A 596 23.37 -41.91 10.65
N THR A 597 22.38 -41.94 9.76
CA THR A 597 22.48 -42.74 8.53
C THR A 597 23.15 -41.89 7.43
N LYS A 598 23.97 -42.51 6.57
CA LYS A 598 24.63 -41.83 5.43
C LYS A 598 23.64 -41.08 4.52
N GLY A 599 22.39 -41.54 4.44
CA GLY A 599 21.33 -40.93 3.62
C GLY A 599 20.92 -39.53 4.06
N ILE A 600 20.80 -39.28 5.38
CA ILE A 600 20.37 -37.97 5.91
C ILE A 600 21.42 -36.89 5.61
N LYS A 601 22.72 -37.21 5.72
CA LYS A 601 23.82 -36.28 5.39
C LYS A 601 23.83 -35.90 3.91
N LEU A 602 23.54 -36.86 3.02
CA LEU A 602 23.46 -36.61 1.58
C LEU A 602 22.27 -35.71 1.24
N PHE A 603 21.08 -36.03 1.77
CA PHE A 603 19.87 -35.24 1.56
C PHE A 603 20.05 -33.78 2.03
N LEU A 604 20.60 -33.58 3.22
CA LEU A 604 20.88 -32.24 3.74
C LEU A 604 21.90 -31.47 2.88
N GLY A 605 22.92 -32.17 2.37
CA GLY A 605 23.88 -31.58 1.44
C GLY A 605 23.23 -31.08 0.15
N ILE A 606 22.33 -31.88 -0.44
CA ILE A 606 21.56 -31.53 -1.65
C ILE A 606 20.60 -30.37 -1.36
N PHE A 607 19.91 -30.39 -0.23
CA PHE A 607 19.01 -29.32 0.20
C PHE A 607 19.72 -27.96 0.21
N TRP A 608 20.86 -27.85 0.90
CA TRP A 608 21.60 -26.58 0.97
C TRP A 608 22.18 -26.15 -0.37
N ALA A 609 22.64 -27.09 -1.21
CA ALA A 609 23.09 -26.76 -2.56
C ALA A 609 21.94 -26.21 -3.42
N THR A 610 20.73 -26.73 -3.22
CA THR A 610 19.51 -26.25 -3.89
C THR A 610 19.14 -24.84 -3.42
N VAL A 611 19.21 -24.57 -2.11
CA VAL A 611 18.99 -23.23 -1.53
C VAL A 611 20.00 -22.21 -2.06
N GLU A 612 21.28 -22.58 -2.16
CA GLU A 612 22.31 -21.72 -2.74
C GLU A 612 22.05 -21.44 -4.22
N LEU A 613 21.70 -22.46 -5.01
CA LEU A 613 21.37 -22.30 -6.44
C LEU A 613 20.13 -21.42 -6.63
N LEU A 614 19.11 -21.60 -5.79
CA LEU A 614 17.92 -20.76 -5.78
C LEU A 614 18.31 -19.29 -5.50
N THR A 615 19.13 -19.04 -4.49
CA THR A 615 19.58 -17.69 -4.13
C THR A 615 20.36 -17.04 -5.28
N VAL A 616 21.22 -17.78 -5.96
CA VAL A 616 21.93 -17.30 -7.15
C VAL A 616 20.95 -16.96 -8.29
N SER A 617 19.93 -17.80 -8.50
CA SER A 617 18.90 -17.54 -9.51
C SER A 617 18.12 -16.25 -9.20
N LEU A 618 17.79 -16.01 -7.93
CA LEU A 618 17.17 -14.75 -7.48
C LEU A 618 18.07 -13.54 -7.73
N ILE A 619 19.39 -13.65 -7.49
CA ILE A 619 20.35 -12.58 -7.81
C ILE A 619 20.32 -12.25 -9.31
N PHE A 620 20.27 -13.25 -10.19
CA PHE A 620 20.20 -13.02 -11.63
C PHE A 620 18.88 -12.37 -12.06
N ILE A 621 17.76 -12.76 -11.46
CA ILE A 621 16.46 -12.12 -11.68
C ILE A 621 16.52 -10.64 -11.26
N GLY A 622 17.02 -10.37 -10.05
CA GLY A 622 17.15 -8.99 -9.56
C GLY A 622 18.10 -8.14 -10.42
N LEU A 623 19.22 -8.71 -10.88
CA LEU A 623 20.14 -8.04 -11.81
C LEU A 623 19.46 -7.70 -13.14
N TRP A 624 18.70 -8.63 -13.70
CA TRP A 624 17.97 -8.42 -14.96
C TRP A 624 16.99 -7.25 -14.84
N GLU A 625 16.12 -7.25 -13.82
CA GLU A 625 15.12 -6.20 -13.63
C GLU A 625 15.75 -4.83 -13.27
N LEU A 626 16.89 -4.82 -12.56
CA LEU A 626 17.64 -3.59 -12.28
C LEU A 626 18.30 -2.98 -13.53
N VAL A 627 18.81 -3.82 -14.44
CA VAL A 627 19.40 -3.35 -15.71
C VAL A 627 18.31 -2.77 -16.60
N GLU A 628 17.14 -3.42 -16.67
CA GLU A 628 15.98 -2.89 -17.40
C GLU A 628 15.55 -1.51 -16.87
N LEU A 629 15.52 -1.33 -15.55
CA LEU A 629 15.24 -0.03 -14.93
C LEU A 629 16.34 1.02 -15.23
N LEU A 630 17.61 0.60 -15.32
CA LEU A 630 18.73 1.48 -15.65
C LEU A 630 18.72 1.91 -17.12
N ASP A 631 18.38 1.01 -18.03
CA ASP A 631 18.29 1.28 -19.47
C ASP A 631 17.19 2.31 -19.77
N MET A 632 16.08 2.27 -19.04
CA MET A 632 15.06 3.34 -19.13
C MET A 632 15.61 4.72 -18.77
N HIS A 633 16.45 4.82 -17.73
CA HIS A 633 17.07 6.10 -17.35
C HIS A 633 18.04 6.62 -18.42
N GLN A 634 18.70 5.72 -19.16
CA GLN A 634 19.62 6.10 -20.25
C GLN A 634 18.89 6.54 -21.52
N ALA A 635 17.69 6.01 -21.78
CA ALA A 635 16.87 6.41 -22.92
C ALA A 635 16.43 7.87 -22.85
N ASP A 636 16.27 8.43 -21.64
CA ASP A 636 15.84 9.82 -21.40
C ASP A 636 17.02 10.82 -21.24
N GLY A 637 18.27 10.36 -21.19
CA GLY A 637 19.44 11.21 -20.96
C GLY A 637 20.74 10.58 -21.46
N GLY A 638 21.33 11.18 -22.51
CA GLY A 638 22.47 10.64 -23.25
C GLY A 638 23.70 10.26 -22.40
N LEU A 639 24.32 9.15 -22.78
CA LEU A 639 25.65 8.69 -22.36
C LEU A 639 26.68 9.84 -22.33
N SER A 640 27.17 10.24 -21.16
CA SER A 640 28.63 10.43 -20.95
C SER A 640 29.05 10.96 -19.57
N THR A 641 28.17 11.46 -18.72
CA THR A 641 28.59 12.04 -17.43
C THR A 641 28.04 11.27 -16.24
N TRP A 642 28.93 10.75 -15.39
CA TRP A 642 28.56 10.18 -14.10
C TRP A 642 27.94 11.26 -13.21
N GLY A 643 26.72 11.03 -12.72
CA GLY A 643 26.06 11.91 -11.76
C GLY A 643 26.60 11.76 -10.34
N PHE A 644 26.35 12.74 -9.48
CA PHE A 644 26.75 12.73 -8.06
C PHE A 644 26.31 11.45 -7.34
N GLY A 645 25.07 11.01 -7.55
CA GLY A 645 24.54 9.77 -6.94
C GLY A 645 25.30 8.50 -7.37
N GLN A 646 25.83 8.46 -8.59
CA GLN A 646 26.63 7.31 -9.06
C GLN A 646 28.03 7.28 -8.41
N LEU A 647 28.63 8.45 -8.19
CA LEU A 647 29.89 8.57 -7.44
C LEU A 647 29.70 8.14 -5.98
N VAL A 648 28.60 8.55 -5.34
CA VAL A 648 28.23 8.11 -3.98
C VAL A 648 28.03 6.59 -3.94
N ALA A 649 27.32 6.01 -4.93
CA ALA A 649 27.12 4.57 -5.01
C ALA A 649 28.43 3.78 -5.07
N VAL A 650 29.43 4.25 -5.83
CA VAL A 650 30.76 3.64 -5.84
C VAL A 650 31.47 3.83 -4.51
N ALA A 651 31.36 5.00 -3.88
CA ALA A 651 32.00 5.28 -2.59
C ALA A 651 31.51 4.36 -1.45
N ILE A 652 30.28 3.84 -1.51
CA ILE A 652 29.75 2.87 -0.55
C ILE A 652 30.55 1.56 -0.60
N TRP A 653 30.84 1.05 -1.80
CA TRP A 653 31.45 -0.28 -1.98
C TRP A 653 32.97 -0.25 -2.18
N PHE A 654 33.53 0.89 -2.56
CA PHE A 654 34.95 1.08 -2.84
C PHE A 654 35.89 0.72 -1.66
N PRO A 655 35.59 1.06 -0.39
CA PRO A 655 36.43 0.69 0.75
C PRO A 655 36.63 -0.83 0.90
N ILE A 656 35.59 -1.61 0.63
CA ILE A 656 35.62 -3.08 0.73
C ILE A 656 36.58 -3.66 -0.33
N MET A 657 36.53 -3.12 -1.55
CA MET A 657 37.40 -3.55 -2.64
C MET A 657 38.86 -3.14 -2.42
N ILE A 658 39.12 -1.92 -1.93
CA ILE A 658 40.48 -1.50 -1.57
C ILE A 658 41.04 -2.42 -0.48
N LYS A 659 40.26 -2.68 0.57
CA LYS A 659 40.70 -3.56 1.67
C LYS A 659 40.97 -4.98 1.19
N PHE A 660 40.14 -5.50 0.29
CA PHE A 660 40.38 -6.79 -0.35
C PHE A 660 41.71 -6.80 -1.13
N ILE A 661 41.96 -5.79 -1.97
CA ILE A 661 43.18 -5.69 -2.77
C ILE A 661 44.42 -5.51 -1.88
N SER A 662 44.34 -4.64 -0.86
CA SER A 662 45.46 -4.36 0.03
C SER A 662 45.84 -5.58 0.88
N LEU A 663 44.88 -6.35 1.38
CA LEU A 663 45.14 -7.60 2.10
C LEU A 663 45.75 -8.67 1.19
N ASN A 664 45.45 -8.66 -0.11
CA ASN A 664 46.10 -9.54 -1.07
C ASN A 664 47.57 -9.15 -1.33
N ILE A 665 47.86 -7.84 -1.42
CA ILE A 665 49.22 -7.32 -1.69
C ILE A 665 50.11 -7.40 -0.45
N VAL A 666 49.66 -6.81 0.67
CA VAL A 666 50.48 -6.59 1.87
C VAL A 666 50.38 -7.77 2.84
N GLY A 667 49.24 -8.48 2.86
CA GLY A 667 48.94 -9.51 3.85
C GLY A 667 48.38 -8.94 5.17
N PRO A 668 47.72 -9.78 6.00
CA PRO A 668 47.21 -9.34 7.29
C PRO A 668 48.37 -8.97 8.23
N LYS A 669 48.25 -7.85 8.96
CA LYS A 669 49.20 -7.50 10.04
C LYS A 669 49.23 -8.68 11.03
N LYS A 670 50.37 -9.36 11.14
CA LYS A 670 50.60 -10.31 12.23
C LYS A 670 50.65 -9.48 13.51
N GLU A 671 49.68 -9.65 14.40
CA GLU A 671 49.87 -9.26 15.80
C GLU A 671 51.07 -10.03 16.32
N ILE A 672 52.20 -9.34 16.40
CA ILE A 672 53.38 -9.85 17.08
C ILE A 672 53.02 -9.85 18.56
N LYS A 673 52.63 -11.02 19.09
CA LYS A 673 52.75 -11.30 20.53
C LYS A 673 54.25 -11.28 20.86
N GLN A 674 54.80 -10.10 21.14
CA GLN A 674 56.09 -9.97 21.78
C GLN A 674 55.86 -9.65 23.26
N LEU A 675 56.49 -10.49 24.08
CA LEU A 675 56.55 -10.38 25.53
C LEU A 675 57.01 -8.98 25.96
N GLU A 676 56.45 -8.55 27.09
CA GLU A 676 57.06 -7.64 28.07
C GLU A 676 58.60 -7.60 27.97
N GLN A 677 59.17 -6.48 27.51
CA GLN A 677 60.03 -5.60 28.30
C GLN A 677 60.78 -4.57 27.40
N VAL A 678 60.63 -3.29 27.80
CA VAL A 678 61.57 -2.17 27.66
C VAL A 678 61.57 -1.33 26.35
N GLN A 679 61.32 -0.03 26.60
CA GLN A 679 61.63 1.20 25.85
C GLN A 679 60.75 1.64 24.66
N ARG A 680 59.95 2.68 24.94
CA ARG A 680 59.41 3.66 23.99
C ARG A 680 60.56 4.27 23.16
N PRO A 681 60.39 4.49 21.84
CA PRO A 681 59.99 5.84 21.44
C PRO A 681 58.89 5.89 20.35
N GLN A 682 58.30 7.08 20.26
CA GLN A 682 57.17 7.50 19.43
C GLN A 682 57.35 7.20 17.93
N ALA A 683 56.30 6.68 17.27
CA ALA A 683 56.08 6.88 15.83
C ALA A 683 54.63 6.56 15.42
N LEU A 684 53.94 7.61 14.97
CA LEU A 684 52.72 7.67 14.14
C LEU A 684 51.66 6.55 14.32
N GLU A 685 50.75 6.79 15.27
CA GLU A 685 49.37 6.30 15.17
C GLU A 685 48.67 7.08 14.04
N MET A 686 48.46 6.43 12.89
CA MET A 686 47.47 6.88 11.92
C MET A 686 46.19 6.09 12.24
N ASP A 687 45.32 6.75 12.99
CA ASP A 687 44.10 6.19 13.55
C ASP A 687 43.04 6.01 12.45
N TRP A 688 42.80 4.75 12.08
CA TRP A 688 41.79 4.39 11.08
C TRP A 688 40.36 4.41 11.67
N GLU A 689 40.19 4.48 13.00
CA GLU A 689 38.86 4.68 13.61
C GLU A 689 38.32 6.08 13.32
N GLN A 690 39.19 7.07 13.07
CA GLN A 690 38.78 8.45 12.83
C GLN A 690 38.31 8.70 11.38
N ILE A 691 38.74 7.89 10.41
CA ILE A 691 38.40 8.06 8.98
C ILE A 691 37.17 7.24 8.57
N CYS A 692 36.94 6.09 9.19
CA CYS A 692 35.79 5.21 8.88
C CYS A 692 34.70 5.21 9.96
N GLY A 693 35.00 5.67 11.19
CA GLY A 693 34.05 5.65 12.32
C GLY A 693 33.11 6.85 12.38
N GLU A 694 33.53 8.02 11.90
CA GLU A 694 32.67 9.22 11.91
C GLU A 694 31.43 9.10 11.01
N PRO A 695 31.49 8.57 9.77
CA PRO A 695 30.29 8.39 8.97
C PRO A 695 29.28 7.43 9.62
N LEU A 696 29.75 6.37 10.27
CA LEU A 696 28.89 5.39 10.96
C LEU A 696 28.27 5.97 12.24
N LYS A 697 29.02 6.79 13.00
CA LYS A 697 28.50 7.51 14.17
C LYS A 697 27.51 8.59 13.78
N VAL A 698 27.81 9.38 12.74
CA VAL A 698 26.90 10.40 12.20
C VAL A 698 25.63 9.74 11.65
N MET A 699 25.74 8.60 10.96
CA MET A 699 24.58 7.84 10.48
C MET A 699 23.76 7.22 11.62
N PHE A 700 24.40 6.69 12.67
CA PHE A 700 23.69 6.25 13.89
C PHE A 700 23.01 7.40 14.63
N GLN A 701 23.63 8.59 14.65
CA GLN A 701 23.10 9.76 15.35
C GLN A 701 21.93 10.41 14.58
N ILE A 702 21.97 10.39 13.24
CA ILE A 702 20.86 10.80 12.37
C ILE A 702 19.69 9.79 12.42
N CYS A 703 19.99 8.48 12.55
CA CYS A 703 18.96 7.44 12.64
C CYS A 703 18.40 7.21 14.05
N ALA A 704 19.08 7.60 15.14
CA ALA A 704 18.63 7.34 16.51
C ALA A 704 17.59 8.36 17.02
N ASP A 705 17.67 9.62 16.58
CA ASP A 705 16.78 10.70 17.05
C ASP A 705 15.28 10.47 16.73
N PRO A 706 14.87 9.81 15.61
CA PRO A 706 13.46 9.48 15.36
C PRO A 706 12.97 8.16 16.00
N ILE A 707 13.87 7.26 16.43
CA ILE A 707 13.51 5.88 16.83
C ILE A 707 13.06 5.80 18.29
N THR A 708 13.58 6.67 19.16
CA THR A 708 13.29 6.65 20.60
C THR A 708 11.82 6.89 20.95
N PRO A 709 11.07 7.81 20.30
CA PRO A 709 9.63 7.98 20.52
C PRO A 709 8.77 6.84 19.97
N LEU A 710 9.21 6.18 18.89
CA LEU A 710 8.46 5.11 18.22
C LEU A 710 8.48 3.80 19.01
N LEU A 711 9.60 3.47 19.67
CA LEU A 711 9.69 2.31 20.56
C LEU A 711 8.93 2.50 21.88
N THR A 712 8.83 3.74 22.40
CA THR A 712 8.05 4.01 23.61
C THR A 712 6.55 3.98 23.34
N HIS A 713 6.09 4.50 22.20
CA HIS A 713 4.67 4.48 21.86
C HIS A 713 4.12 3.08 21.55
N PHE A 714 4.97 2.17 21.06
CA PHE A 714 4.61 0.77 20.78
C PHE A 714 4.63 -0.14 22.01
N ILE A 715 5.43 0.20 23.04
CA ILE A 715 5.50 -0.55 24.30
C ILE A 715 4.38 -0.14 25.26
N ASP A 716 3.95 1.12 25.24
CA ASP A 716 2.89 1.63 26.13
C ASP A 716 1.47 1.52 25.54
N GLY A 717 1.32 0.92 24.35
CA GLY A 717 0.05 0.77 23.62
C GLY A 717 -0.58 -0.62 23.63
N HIS A 718 -0.07 -1.57 24.43
CA HIS A 718 -0.63 -2.92 24.60
C HIS A 718 -1.00 -3.25 26.04
#